data_AF-A0A914EJ50-F1
#
_entry.id   AF-A0A914EJ50-F1
#
_cell.length_a   1.000
_cell.length_b   1.000
_cell.length_c   1.000
_cell.angle_alpha   90.00
_cell.angle_beta   90.00
_cell.angle_gamma   90.00
#
_symmetry.space_group_name_H-M   'P 1'
#
loop_
_entity.id
_entity.type
_entity.pdbx_description
1 polymer ?
#
loop_
_entity_poly.entity_id
_entity_poly.type
_entity_poly.pdbx_seq_one_letter_code
_entity_poly.pdbx_strand_id
1 'polypeptide(L)'
;MCHEMAHQWFGDLVTNEWWSEIMLHESLADYFEMTSIGIMYPNQSEFMDSYFVATRQEHALQVDSGYYNNTLTGGKIHPLILKPDGSFDDITYEKGGALLRMLSGTFGPTLFQEALRNYLVKYQFGNADHFQFFEEFTQVAQKYKNITDFCGNPLDVNQLMDAWVNVPHFPQIDVDLTNDGRAFVPSQEPFLPIWYLPQGYNYSWMIPTYVLDYQKGRSFKWIPPNNFSCPHFDKHIDIQTFDPYMLYNDGAPTYARVHYEEGAHNKIRQLLRQDNGTISINTKIRLIADEWAFIDRDMVLLGLPPKLHRGMQILESILNSSFSVHTTTFMAAQSVFDTIFELSRDRHEYELYLKFLIPILENFYQKVGWNGTNDDFNTNMLRERVLYYAVRFDILDSRAMAMQYWKNLSVWCAMHFDYNCNILNPNIRRAVYCGAMWDDNGSVFGQLREFLEIAEGGYYTSREITSIVSGLACAQNHTIINWILDDLYSLSNNSTRYNLYNSFSYFYNNLNASEVMADYIIKNPQKVLDGLSCYIGLPCVMEPFLDGMTGLWYTDRRKDQYNQIYNQLYPNMDIYDKAYFQTYYNVLLSANLRGQYVYPDMTRWMYDNYVPIGKSPWTVKINQTIVPYNYNLTVKPYFPSSYKYGIGKNFTFDAIVNISATILQQDTIILNSHRHMIHRIQVTANRSIINIPIAAVYRDNENAFLTIKLAQPILQKTSINIIIEYTGFIKDSPGEGEYINFDYLEVNKKKSWIFATDFEGGPSARSLVPCLDEPAYKATWSVTVQYPMDMVALSNGLEERTISLGGESGFRIQNPKSRIRILNPDSEFGFRIRIQIENQNPEFGFRF
;
A
#
# COMPACT_ATOMS: atom_id res chain seq x y z
N MET A 1 28.90 11.79 -8.77
CA MET A 1 30.04 11.81 -9.71
C MET A 1 29.55 11.77 -11.16
N CYS A 2 28.83 10.73 -11.60
CA CYS A 2 28.30 10.68 -12.98
C CYS A 2 27.47 11.94 -13.35
N HIS A 3 26.59 12.37 -12.43
CA HIS A 3 25.82 13.61 -12.50
C HIS A 3 26.72 14.83 -12.79
N GLU A 4 27.60 15.18 -11.85
CA GLU A 4 28.56 16.29 -11.98
C GLU A 4 29.45 16.21 -13.23
N MET A 5 29.80 15.00 -13.66
CA MET A 5 30.63 14.81 -14.84
C MET A 5 29.85 15.06 -16.13
N ALA A 6 28.53 14.83 -16.14
CA ALA A 6 27.66 15.21 -17.25
C ALA A 6 27.57 16.74 -17.39
N HIS A 7 27.63 17.50 -16.29
CA HIS A 7 27.62 18.97 -16.33
C HIS A 7 28.79 19.58 -17.10
N GLN A 8 29.92 18.87 -17.22
CA GLN A 8 31.05 19.32 -18.04
C GLN A 8 30.65 19.54 -19.52
N TRP A 9 29.59 18.87 -19.99
CA TRP A 9 28.99 19.10 -21.31
C TRP A 9 27.66 19.86 -21.24
N PHE A 10 26.76 19.45 -20.33
CA PHE A 10 25.40 19.98 -20.19
C PHE A 10 25.29 20.86 -18.95
N GLY A 11 25.63 22.14 -19.07
CA GLY A 11 25.95 23.00 -17.93
C GLY A 11 27.06 23.97 -18.28
N ASP A 12 28.26 23.41 -18.43
CA ASP A 12 29.51 24.15 -18.57
C ASP A 12 29.86 24.44 -20.04
N LEU A 13 29.88 23.41 -20.91
CA LEU A 13 30.21 23.59 -22.33
C LEU A 13 29.08 24.26 -23.11
N VAL A 14 27.85 23.83 -22.89
CA VAL A 14 26.64 24.49 -23.39
C VAL A 14 25.79 24.85 -22.18
N THR A 15 25.58 26.15 -21.98
CA THR A 15 24.81 26.67 -20.85
C THR A 15 23.38 26.97 -21.30
N ASN A 16 22.39 26.84 -20.42
CA ASN A 16 21.03 27.25 -20.71
C ASN A 16 20.97 28.78 -20.93
N GLU A 17 20.01 29.27 -21.71
CA GLU A 17 19.87 30.72 -21.98
C GLU A 17 19.46 31.51 -20.74
N TRP A 18 18.56 30.95 -19.92
CA TRP A 18 18.14 31.50 -18.65
C TRP A 18 17.68 30.40 -17.70
N TRP A 19 17.52 30.69 -16.41
CA TRP A 19 17.11 29.71 -15.39
C TRP A 19 15.78 29.03 -15.70
N SER A 20 14.89 29.62 -16.50
CA SER A 20 13.67 28.95 -16.97
C SER A 20 13.93 27.69 -17.80
N GLU A 21 15.13 27.57 -18.36
CA GLU A 21 15.61 26.48 -19.21
C GLU A 21 16.52 25.50 -18.43
N ILE A 22 16.49 25.54 -17.09
CA ILE A 22 17.39 24.76 -16.21
C ILE A 22 17.33 23.23 -16.46
N MET A 23 16.27 22.73 -17.10
CA MET A 23 16.18 21.34 -17.54
C MET A 23 17.36 20.92 -18.46
N LEU A 24 17.94 21.85 -19.22
CA LEU A 24 19.08 21.59 -20.09
C LEU A 24 20.38 21.31 -19.31
N HIS A 25 20.38 21.57 -18.00
CA HIS A 25 21.46 21.20 -17.09
C HIS A 25 21.08 19.95 -16.31
N GLU A 26 20.08 20.11 -15.44
CA GLU A 26 19.81 19.17 -14.35
C GLU A 26 19.11 17.90 -14.86
N SER A 27 18.20 18.02 -15.83
CA SER A 27 17.53 16.84 -16.40
C SER A 27 18.49 15.97 -17.21
N LEU A 28 19.40 16.60 -17.97
CA LEU A 28 20.44 15.89 -18.73
C LEU A 28 21.43 15.21 -17.79
N ALA A 29 21.84 15.90 -16.72
CA ALA A 29 22.72 15.32 -15.71
C ALA A 29 22.05 14.15 -14.95
N ASP A 30 20.78 14.26 -14.57
CA ASP A 30 20.02 13.16 -13.95
C ASP A 30 19.87 11.95 -14.89
N TYR A 31 19.55 12.18 -16.17
CA TYR A 31 19.51 11.11 -17.17
C TYR A 31 20.86 10.37 -17.26
N PHE A 32 21.96 11.12 -17.41
CA PHE A 32 23.29 10.53 -17.54
C PHE A 32 23.83 9.94 -16.24
N GLU A 33 23.39 10.40 -15.07
CA GLU A 33 23.74 9.80 -13.79
C GLU A 33 23.40 8.31 -13.78
N MET A 34 22.19 7.98 -14.21
CA MET A 34 21.68 6.62 -14.21
C MET A 34 22.16 5.81 -15.42
N THR A 35 22.13 6.38 -16.63
CA THR A 35 22.48 5.61 -17.84
C THR A 35 23.97 5.38 -17.99
N SER A 36 24.82 6.32 -17.54
CA SER A 36 26.28 6.18 -17.69
C SER A 36 26.85 5.03 -16.87
N ILE A 37 26.26 4.73 -15.71
CA ILE A 37 26.66 3.58 -14.88
C ILE A 37 26.42 2.28 -15.66
N GLY A 38 25.25 2.13 -16.31
CA GLY A 38 24.95 0.97 -17.15
C GLY A 38 25.85 0.86 -18.38
N ILE A 39 26.35 1.97 -18.92
CA ILE A 39 27.32 2.00 -20.02
C ILE A 39 28.72 1.57 -19.54
N MET A 40 29.17 2.08 -18.39
CA MET A 40 30.50 1.77 -17.83
C MET A 40 30.58 0.36 -17.26
N TYR A 41 29.47 -0.14 -16.70
CA TYR A 41 29.34 -1.47 -16.12
C TYR A 41 28.17 -2.21 -16.81
N PRO A 42 28.39 -2.79 -18.00
CA PRO A 42 27.33 -3.43 -18.79
C PRO A 42 26.56 -4.53 -18.04
N ASN A 43 27.22 -5.24 -17.13
CA ASN A 43 26.60 -6.24 -16.26
C ASN A 43 25.63 -5.67 -15.20
N GLN A 44 25.59 -4.34 -15.03
CA GLN A 44 24.67 -3.63 -14.14
C GLN A 44 23.58 -2.88 -14.93
N SER A 45 23.62 -2.89 -16.27
CA SER A 45 22.74 -2.08 -17.13
C SER A 45 21.25 -2.32 -16.88
N GLU A 46 20.81 -3.58 -16.83
CA GLU A 46 19.42 -3.95 -16.54
C GLU A 46 18.97 -3.49 -15.15
N PHE A 47 19.84 -3.63 -14.15
CA PHE A 47 19.60 -3.10 -12.81
C PHE A 47 19.42 -1.58 -12.85
N MET A 48 20.34 -0.85 -13.50
CA MET A 48 20.30 0.61 -13.54
C MET A 48 19.07 1.13 -14.29
N ASP A 49 18.67 0.51 -15.39
CA ASP A 49 17.46 0.89 -16.12
C ASP A 49 16.18 0.63 -15.30
N SER A 50 16.08 -0.53 -14.65
CA SER A 50 14.93 -0.80 -13.77
C SER A 50 14.94 0.03 -12.49
N TYR A 51 16.13 0.41 -12.00
CA TYR A 51 16.29 1.31 -10.86
C TYR A 51 15.86 2.73 -11.22
N PHE A 52 16.18 3.21 -12.43
CA PHE A 52 15.65 4.47 -12.98
C PHE A 52 14.12 4.46 -12.92
N VAL A 53 13.49 3.42 -13.45
CA VAL A 53 12.01 3.32 -13.50
C VAL A 53 11.42 3.33 -12.09
N ALA A 54 11.98 2.52 -11.18
CA ALA A 54 11.46 2.37 -9.82
C ALA A 54 11.69 3.58 -8.91
N THR A 55 12.74 4.39 -9.14
CA THR A 55 13.16 5.44 -8.19
C THR A 55 13.12 6.86 -8.72
N ARG A 56 13.35 7.07 -10.02
CA ARG A 56 13.30 8.41 -10.65
C ARG A 56 11.96 8.62 -11.34
N GLN A 57 11.63 7.75 -12.29
CA GLN A 57 10.40 7.92 -13.08
C GLN A 57 9.15 7.80 -12.21
N GLU A 58 9.09 6.81 -11.31
CA GLU A 58 7.94 6.65 -10.43
C GLU A 58 7.80 7.80 -9.43
N HIS A 59 8.90 8.27 -8.84
CA HIS A 59 8.87 9.42 -7.93
C HIS A 59 8.46 10.70 -8.65
N ALA A 60 9.00 10.96 -9.85
CA ALA A 60 8.56 12.06 -10.70
C ALA A 60 7.05 12.01 -10.99
N LEU A 61 6.48 10.83 -11.32
CA LEU A 61 5.03 10.69 -11.53
C LEU A 61 4.22 10.91 -10.24
N GLN A 62 4.79 10.63 -9.07
CA GLN A 62 4.15 10.94 -7.79
C GLN A 62 4.15 12.44 -7.52
N VAL A 63 5.29 13.11 -7.68
CA VAL A 63 5.44 14.57 -7.47
C VAL A 63 4.61 15.35 -8.49
N ASP A 64 4.72 15.02 -9.78
CA ASP A 64 4.00 15.72 -10.87
C ASP A 64 2.49 15.46 -10.84
N SER A 65 2.02 14.49 -10.05
CA SER A 65 0.57 14.33 -9.81
C SER A 65 0.02 15.43 -8.89
N GLY A 66 0.87 16.09 -8.09
CA GLY A 66 0.48 17.11 -7.10
C GLY A 66 -0.33 16.57 -5.92
N TYR A 67 -0.54 15.26 -5.86
CA TYR A 67 -1.42 14.61 -4.91
C TYR A 67 -0.67 14.10 -3.66
N TYR A 68 0.63 13.77 -3.77
CA TYR A 68 1.43 13.25 -2.66
C TYR A 68 1.95 14.31 -1.66
N ASN A 69 1.50 15.56 -1.76
CA ASN A 69 1.99 16.74 -1.04
C ASN A 69 1.61 16.84 0.46
N ASN A 70 1.46 15.73 1.17
CA ASN A 70 1.41 15.71 2.64
C ASN A 70 2.77 15.36 3.28
N THR A 71 3.83 15.18 2.49
CA THR A 71 5.22 15.19 2.95
C THR A 71 5.82 16.58 2.85
N LEU A 72 6.79 16.89 3.72
CA LEU A 72 7.50 18.18 3.86
C LEU A 72 8.19 18.72 2.58
N THR A 73 8.12 18.02 1.45
CA THR A 73 8.55 18.50 0.13
C THR A 73 7.43 19.32 -0.51
N GLY A 74 7.37 20.61 -0.18
CA GLY A 74 6.39 21.58 -0.68
C GLY A 74 6.45 21.91 -2.18
N GLY A 75 6.60 20.92 -3.06
CA GLY A 75 6.63 21.09 -4.51
C GLY A 75 5.23 21.38 -5.07
N LYS A 76 5.01 22.59 -5.59
CA LYS A 76 3.83 22.87 -6.42
C LYS A 76 4.06 22.23 -7.78
N ILE A 77 3.06 21.54 -8.34
CA ILE A 77 3.12 21.10 -9.74
C ILE A 77 3.36 22.31 -10.65
N HIS A 78 4.26 22.17 -11.62
CA HIS A 78 4.58 23.22 -12.58
C HIS A 78 5.12 22.64 -13.91
N PRO A 79 5.06 23.41 -15.01
CA PRO A 79 5.75 23.04 -16.25
C PRO A 79 7.26 22.86 -16.05
N LEU A 80 7.89 21.99 -16.83
CA LEU A 80 9.36 21.83 -16.82
C LEU A 80 10.07 23.13 -17.25
N ILE A 81 9.50 23.84 -18.23
CA ILE A 81 9.91 25.22 -18.57
C ILE A 81 9.12 26.21 -17.73
N LEU A 82 9.68 26.59 -16.58
CA LEU A 82 9.06 27.49 -15.63
C LEU A 82 9.59 28.93 -15.80
N LYS A 83 8.70 29.90 -16.01
CA LYS A 83 9.05 31.32 -16.21
C LYS A 83 8.60 32.18 -15.01
N PRO A 84 9.34 33.25 -14.65
CA PRO A 84 10.57 33.72 -15.29
C PRO A 84 11.81 32.91 -14.92
N ASP A 85 11.83 32.23 -13.77
CA ASP A 85 12.96 31.46 -13.27
C ASP A 85 12.54 30.00 -13.06
N GLY A 86 13.47 29.07 -13.31
CA GLY A 86 13.27 27.65 -13.08
C GLY A 86 13.33 27.27 -11.61
N SER A 87 13.04 26.01 -11.33
CA SER A 87 13.09 25.42 -9.99
C SER A 87 14.12 24.29 -9.93
N PHE A 88 14.86 24.18 -8.84
CA PHE A 88 15.79 23.07 -8.58
C PHE A 88 15.07 22.02 -7.72
N ASP A 89 14.17 21.25 -8.35
CA ASP A 89 13.32 20.27 -7.69
C ASP A 89 13.07 19.01 -8.54
N ASP A 90 12.36 18.04 -7.97
CA ASP A 90 12.14 16.73 -8.58
C ASP A 90 11.44 16.78 -9.95
N ILE A 91 10.70 17.86 -10.27
CA ILE A 91 10.15 18.06 -11.62
C ILE A 91 11.29 18.35 -12.59
N THR A 92 12.17 19.29 -12.26
CA THR A 92 13.32 19.61 -13.12
C THR A 92 14.27 18.42 -13.28
N TYR A 93 14.63 17.75 -12.18
CA TYR A 93 15.56 16.62 -12.24
C TYR A 93 14.90 15.39 -12.87
N GLU A 94 13.89 14.83 -12.21
CA GLU A 94 13.45 13.46 -12.46
C GLU A 94 12.38 13.34 -13.55
N LYS A 95 11.42 14.28 -13.65
CA LYS A 95 10.51 14.33 -14.82
C LYS A 95 11.31 14.63 -16.08
N GLY A 96 12.20 15.62 -16.03
CA GLY A 96 13.10 15.93 -17.14
C GLY A 96 13.96 14.72 -17.56
N GLY A 97 14.60 14.04 -16.62
CA GLY A 97 15.37 12.82 -16.88
C GLY A 97 14.52 11.70 -17.50
N ALA A 98 13.29 11.50 -17.00
CA ALA A 98 12.37 10.51 -17.54
C ALA A 98 11.88 10.84 -18.96
N LEU A 99 11.68 12.13 -19.28
CA LEU A 99 11.36 12.57 -20.64
C LEU A 99 12.51 12.37 -21.62
N LEU A 100 13.76 12.56 -21.17
CA LEU A 100 14.95 12.22 -21.97
C LEU A 100 15.05 10.71 -22.21
N ARG A 101 14.70 9.89 -21.21
CA ARG A 101 14.60 8.43 -21.38
C ARG A 101 13.50 8.05 -22.40
N MET A 102 12.35 8.73 -22.38
CA MET A 102 11.29 8.54 -23.38
C MET A 102 11.75 8.93 -24.80
N LEU A 103 12.46 10.05 -24.93
CA LEU A 103 13.02 10.51 -26.20
C LEU A 103 14.09 9.54 -26.74
N SER A 104 14.98 9.05 -25.85
CA SER A 104 15.95 8.00 -26.16
C SER A 104 15.28 6.69 -26.60
N GLY A 105 14.18 6.29 -25.96
CA GLY A 105 13.36 5.16 -26.38
C GLY A 105 12.69 5.36 -27.75
N THR A 106 12.35 6.60 -28.11
CA THR A 106 11.71 6.94 -29.40
C THR A 106 12.72 6.94 -30.55
N PHE A 107 13.92 7.46 -30.34
CA PHE A 107 14.98 7.55 -31.36
C PHE A 107 15.87 6.30 -31.44
N GLY A 108 15.96 5.55 -30.34
CA GLY A 108 17.02 4.58 -30.12
C GLY A 108 18.36 5.25 -29.76
N PRO A 109 19.27 4.52 -29.09
CA PRO A 109 20.47 5.09 -28.47
C PRO A 109 21.41 5.77 -29.48
N THR A 110 21.55 5.24 -30.69
CA THR A 110 22.45 5.77 -31.71
C THR A 110 22.01 7.13 -32.24
N LEU A 111 20.73 7.27 -32.59
CA LEU A 111 20.20 8.51 -33.17
C LEU A 111 20.00 9.57 -32.07
N PHE A 112 19.66 9.16 -30.86
CA PHE A 112 19.66 10.03 -29.68
C PHE A 112 21.04 10.64 -29.43
N GLN A 113 22.10 9.81 -29.46
CA GLN A 113 23.48 10.29 -29.30
C GLN A 113 23.93 11.21 -30.44
N GLU A 114 23.50 10.96 -31.68
CA GLU A 114 23.78 11.85 -32.81
C GLU A 114 23.17 13.24 -32.59
N ALA A 115 21.91 13.32 -32.15
CA ALA A 115 21.25 14.59 -31.86
C ALA A 115 21.96 15.37 -30.73
N LEU A 116 22.31 14.71 -29.63
CA LEU A 116 23.07 15.33 -28.54
C LEU A 116 24.44 15.85 -29.01
N ARG A 117 25.13 15.09 -29.87
CA ARG A 117 26.41 15.54 -30.44
C ARG A 117 26.23 16.77 -31.32
N ASN A 118 25.20 16.80 -32.16
CA ASN A 118 24.90 17.96 -33.01
C ASN A 118 24.64 19.20 -32.15
N TYR A 119 23.83 19.07 -31.10
CA TYR A 119 23.58 20.11 -30.10
C TYR A 119 24.89 20.63 -29.47
N LEU A 120 25.70 19.74 -28.89
CA LEU A 120 26.94 20.15 -28.23
C LEU A 120 27.92 20.83 -29.20
N VAL A 121 28.10 20.31 -30.41
CA VAL A 121 29.02 20.89 -31.40
C VAL A 121 28.55 22.27 -31.89
N LYS A 122 27.23 22.44 -32.05
CA LYS A 122 26.63 23.66 -32.57
C LYS A 122 26.64 24.79 -31.54
N TYR A 123 26.39 24.49 -30.27
CA TYR A 123 26.21 25.48 -29.21
C TYR A 123 27.38 25.56 -28.20
N GLN A 124 28.48 24.79 -28.39
CA GLN A 124 29.65 24.84 -27.51
C GLN A 124 30.17 26.27 -27.26
N PHE A 125 30.54 26.53 -26.01
CA PHE A 125 30.99 27.82 -25.48
C PHE A 125 29.95 28.95 -25.60
N GLY A 126 28.67 28.58 -25.70
CA GLY A 126 27.54 29.50 -25.80
C GLY A 126 26.32 29.03 -25.00
N ASN A 127 25.18 29.63 -25.32
CA ASN A 127 23.91 29.35 -24.67
C ASN A 127 22.92 28.68 -25.62
N ALA A 128 21.98 27.92 -25.08
CA ALA A 128 20.83 27.40 -25.82
C ALA A 128 19.54 27.32 -24.98
N ASP A 129 18.39 27.33 -25.67
CA ASP A 129 17.05 27.07 -25.10
C ASP A 129 16.51 25.68 -25.51
N HIS A 130 15.39 25.26 -24.92
CA HIS A 130 14.81 23.96 -25.23
C HIS A 130 14.36 23.82 -26.70
N PHE A 131 13.96 24.92 -27.36
CA PHE A 131 13.60 24.88 -28.79
C PHE A 131 14.80 24.51 -29.66
N GLN A 132 15.94 25.14 -29.40
CA GLN A 132 17.21 24.87 -30.06
C GLN A 132 17.72 23.46 -29.77
N PHE A 133 17.50 22.94 -28.57
CA PHE A 133 17.83 21.57 -28.21
C PHE A 133 16.98 20.56 -29.00
N PHE A 134 15.65 20.67 -28.98
CA PHE A 134 14.75 19.75 -29.70
C PHE A 134 14.81 19.89 -31.23
N GLU A 135 15.22 21.05 -31.74
CA GLU A 135 15.45 21.25 -33.18
C GLU A 135 16.55 20.31 -33.72
N GLU A 136 17.59 20.01 -32.94
CA GLU A 136 18.65 19.08 -33.36
C GLU A 136 18.14 17.63 -33.46
N PHE A 137 17.19 17.24 -32.61
CA PHE A 137 16.50 15.95 -32.73
C PHE A 137 15.57 15.92 -33.96
N THR A 138 14.88 17.03 -34.23
CA THR A 138 14.02 17.19 -35.41
C THR A 138 14.84 17.03 -36.70
N GLN A 139 16.01 17.65 -36.79
CA GLN A 139 16.93 17.49 -37.92
C GLN A 139 17.37 16.03 -38.12
N VAL A 140 17.65 15.30 -37.03
CA VAL A 140 17.98 13.87 -37.09
C VAL A 140 16.79 13.05 -37.60
N ALA A 141 15.58 13.28 -37.09
CA ALA A 141 14.38 12.59 -37.58
C ALA A 141 14.13 12.82 -39.08
N GLN A 142 14.27 14.08 -39.54
CA GLN A 142 14.15 14.44 -40.96
C GLN A 142 15.21 13.78 -41.85
N LYS A 143 16.45 13.63 -41.34
CA LYS A 143 17.56 12.99 -42.06
C LYS A 143 17.30 11.50 -42.31
N TYR A 144 16.83 10.76 -41.30
CA TYR A 144 16.69 9.30 -41.39
C TYR A 144 15.29 8.82 -41.85
N LYS A 145 14.26 9.68 -41.85
CA LYS A 145 12.89 9.48 -42.39
C LYS A 145 12.09 8.28 -41.85
N ASN A 146 12.69 7.41 -41.06
CA ASN A 146 12.04 6.27 -40.41
C ASN A 146 11.50 6.60 -39.01
N ILE A 147 11.86 7.77 -38.45
CA ILE A 147 11.28 8.30 -37.22
C ILE A 147 10.15 9.24 -37.63
N THR A 148 8.92 8.79 -37.42
CA THR A 148 7.72 9.48 -37.88
C THR A 148 6.74 9.73 -36.75
N ASP A 149 5.94 10.79 -36.89
CA ASP A 149 4.78 11.05 -36.05
C ASP A 149 3.66 10.04 -36.30
N PHE A 150 2.54 10.17 -35.59
CA PHE A 150 1.36 9.32 -35.79
C PHE A 150 0.73 9.44 -37.18
N CYS A 151 1.06 10.46 -37.97
CA CYS A 151 0.61 10.64 -39.34
C CYS A 151 1.57 10.08 -40.40
N GLY A 152 2.72 9.54 -40.00
CA GLY A 152 3.75 9.09 -40.93
C GLY A 152 4.61 10.22 -41.51
N ASN A 153 4.51 11.44 -40.99
CA ASN A 153 5.42 12.53 -41.36
C ASN A 153 6.71 12.41 -40.55
N PRO A 154 7.86 12.94 -41.03
CA PRO A 154 9.05 13.06 -40.21
C PRO A 154 8.74 13.73 -38.87
N LEU A 155 9.20 13.14 -37.76
CA LEU A 155 8.87 13.60 -36.42
C LEU A 155 9.43 15.01 -36.16
N ASP A 156 8.56 15.96 -35.84
CA ASP A 156 8.91 17.24 -35.25
C ASP A 156 8.98 17.08 -33.73
N VAL A 157 10.18 17.20 -33.17
CA VAL A 157 10.42 16.97 -31.74
C VAL A 157 10.03 18.18 -30.91
N ASN A 158 10.06 19.40 -31.48
CA ASN A 158 9.49 20.57 -30.81
C ASN A 158 7.98 20.37 -30.62
N GLN A 159 7.28 19.89 -31.65
CA GLN A 159 5.85 19.58 -31.54
C GLN A 159 5.58 18.42 -30.57
N LEU A 160 6.40 17.36 -30.61
CA LEU A 160 6.28 16.24 -29.67
C LEU A 160 6.41 16.72 -28.23
N MET A 161 7.46 17.48 -27.92
CA MET A 161 7.88 17.84 -26.56
C MET A 161 7.13 19.03 -25.96
N ASP A 162 6.44 19.84 -26.76
CA ASP A 162 5.73 21.05 -26.30
C ASP A 162 4.84 20.79 -25.07
N ALA A 163 3.90 19.85 -25.17
CA ALA A 163 3.03 19.51 -24.04
C ALA A 163 3.79 18.88 -22.86
N TRP A 164 4.89 18.16 -23.11
CA TRP A 164 5.65 17.51 -22.04
C TRP A 164 6.44 18.50 -21.18
N VAL A 165 6.87 19.62 -21.78
CA VAL A 165 7.72 20.60 -21.08
C VAL A 165 6.95 21.86 -20.65
N ASN A 166 5.88 22.24 -21.37
CA ASN A 166 5.12 23.47 -21.10
C ASN A 166 3.80 23.25 -20.33
N VAL A 167 3.33 22.01 -20.18
CA VAL A 167 2.11 21.68 -19.42
C VAL A 167 2.52 20.93 -18.13
N PRO A 168 2.07 21.37 -16.93
CA PRO A 168 2.28 20.58 -15.72
C PRO A 168 1.54 19.24 -15.84
N HIS A 169 1.83 18.26 -14.99
CA HIS A 169 1.13 16.96 -15.00
C HIS A 169 1.53 16.04 -16.18
N PHE A 170 0.90 14.86 -16.22
CA PHE A 170 1.14 13.80 -17.21
C PHE A 170 -0.14 13.02 -17.57
N PRO A 171 -0.17 12.30 -18.71
CA PRO A 171 -1.34 11.51 -19.12
C PRO A 171 -1.43 10.16 -18.39
N GLN A 172 -2.66 9.70 -18.19
CA GLN A 172 -2.96 8.28 -18.15
C GLN A 172 -3.36 7.79 -19.55
N ILE A 173 -3.09 6.51 -19.82
CA ILE A 173 -3.53 5.77 -20.99
C ILE A 173 -4.62 4.82 -20.56
N ASP A 174 -5.83 4.96 -21.11
CA ASP A 174 -6.98 4.11 -20.78
C ASP A 174 -7.12 2.97 -21.80
N VAL A 175 -7.12 1.75 -21.29
CA VAL A 175 -7.27 0.52 -22.06
C VAL A 175 -8.60 -0.13 -21.69
N ASP A 176 -9.65 0.22 -22.43
CA ASP A 176 -11.01 -0.29 -22.26
C ASP A 176 -11.33 -1.42 -23.23
N LEU A 177 -12.12 -2.40 -22.77
CA LEU A 177 -12.69 -3.45 -23.62
C LEU A 177 -14.19 -3.19 -23.79
N THR A 178 -14.68 -3.34 -25.01
CA THR A 178 -16.13 -3.37 -25.24
C THR A 178 -16.75 -4.63 -24.63
N ASN A 179 -18.07 -4.57 -24.39
CA ASN A 179 -18.86 -5.70 -23.86
C ASN A 179 -18.78 -7.00 -24.69
N ASP A 180 -18.32 -6.96 -25.94
CA ASP A 180 -18.07 -8.13 -26.79
C ASP A 180 -16.58 -8.44 -27.00
N GLY A 181 -15.70 -7.86 -26.18
CA GLY A 181 -14.26 -8.13 -26.17
C GLY A 181 -13.47 -7.44 -27.28
N ARG A 182 -14.08 -6.51 -28.02
CA ARG A 182 -13.38 -5.65 -29.01
C ARG A 182 -12.65 -4.51 -28.30
N ALA A 183 -11.53 -4.07 -28.86
CA ALA A 183 -10.77 -2.96 -28.32
C ALA A 183 -10.91 -1.67 -29.13
N PHE A 184 -10.71 -0.55 -28.45
CA PHE A 184 -10.50 0.75 -29.06
C PHE A 184 -9.01 1.07 -29.13
N VAL A 185 -8.64 2.03 -29.98
CA VAL A 185 -7.39 2.77 -29.78
C VAL A 185 -7.43 3.34 -28.35
N PRO A 186 -6.42 3.09 -27.50
CA PRO A 186 -6.40 3.63 -26.15
C PRO A 186 -6.62 5.14 -26.17
N SER A 187 -7.46 5.63 -25.26
CA SER A 187 -7.62 7.07 -25.05
C SER A 187 -6.58 7.59 -24.06
N GLN A 188 -6.49 8.91 -23.99
CA GLN A 188 -5.69 9.59 -22.98
C GLN A 188 -6.53 10.64 -22.27
N GLU A 189 -6.23 10.83 -21.00
CA GLU A 189 -6.68 11.95 -20.19
C GLU A 189 -5.57 12.30 -19.18
N PRO A 190 -5.54 13.51 -18.60
CA PRO A 190 -4.65 13.74 -17.47
C PRO A 190 -4.96 12.77 -16.33
N PHE A 191 -3.93 12.27 -15.64
CA PHE A 191 -4.10 11.27 -14.57
C PHE A 191 -5.04 11.72 -13.45
N LEU A 192 -5.09 13.02 -13.17
CA LEU A 192 -6.08 13.62 -12.27
C LEU A 192 -7.14 14.37 -13.08
N PRO A 193 -8.39 14.47 -12.58
CA PRO A 193 -9.44 15.19 -13.28
C PRO A 193 -9.07 16.64 -13.57
N ILE A 194 -9.42 17.12 -14.78
CA ILE A 194 -9.11 18.48 -15.26
C ILE A 194 -9.54 19.58 -14.28
N TRP A 195 -10.64 19.40 -13.54
CA TRP A 195 -11.13 20.38 -12.58
C TRP A 195 -10.24 20.54 -11.33
N TYR A 196 -9.33 19.60 -11.08
CA TYR A 196 -8.33 19.66 -10.01
C TYR A 196 -7.02 20.32 -10.47
N LEU A 197 -6.82 20.45 -11.78
CA LEU A 197 -5.57 20.88 -12.36
C LEU A 197 -5.50 22.41 -12.60
N PRO A 198 -4.27 22.97 -12.70
CA PRO A 198 -4.06 24.36 -13.08
C PRO A 198 -4.82 24.74 -14.35
N GLN A 199 -5.54 25.86 -14.29
CA GLN A 199 -6.31 26.34 -15.43
C GLN A 199 -5.39 27.02 -16.47
N GLY A 200 -5.84 27.05 -17.73
CA GLY A 200 -5.12 27.72 -18.82
C GLY A 200 -4.19 26.81 -19.62
N TYR A 201 -4.13 25.52 -19.30
CA TYR A 201 -3.36 24.52 -20.06
C TYR A 201 -4.27 23.60 -20.87
N ASN A 202 -3.73 23.08 -21.98
CA ASN A 202 -4.35 22.03 -22.77
C ASN A 202 -3.72 20.68 -22.41
N TYR A 203 -4.39 19.92 -21.55
CA TYR A 203 -3.94 18.60 -21.09
C TYR A 203 -4.14 17.53 -22.18
N SER A 204 -3.22 17.50 -23.13
CA SER A 204 -3.23 16.54 -24.24
C SER A 204 -1.82 16.41 -24.81
N TRP A 205 -1.34 15.17 -24.96
CA TRP A 205 0.04 14.87 -25.32
C TRP A 205 0.12 14.07 -26.62
N MET A 206 1.23 14.21 -27.35
CA MET A 206 1.62 13.22 -28.35
C MET A 206 2.43 12.14 -27.63
N ILE A 207 1.90 10.92 -27.54
CA ILE A 207 2.45 9.89 -26.64
C ILE A 207 3.11 8.78 -27.45
N PRO A 208 4.46 8.69 -27.44
CA PRO A 208 5.18 7.52 -27.94
C PRO A 208 5.14 6.41 -26.89
N THR A 209 4.76 5.20 -27.27
CA THR A 209 4.72 4.06 -26.35
C THR A 209 5.07 2.75 -27.02
N TYR A 210 5.37 1.74 -26.20
CA TYR A 210 5.57 0.38 -26.65
C TYR A 210 4.46 -0.51 -26.10
N VAL A 211 4.02 -1.44 -26.93
CA VAL A 211 2.99 -2.42 -26.61
C VAL A 211 3.59 -3.81 -26.75
N LEU A 212 3.51 -4.60 -25.69
CA LEU A 212 3.83 -6.02 -25.73
C LEU A 212 2.56 -6.81 -26.05
N ASP A 213 2.52 -7.38 -27.25
CA ASP A 213 1.64 -8.50 -27.56
C ASP A 213 2.37 -9.77 -27.11
N TYR A 214 1.81 -10.51 -26.16
CA TYR A 214 2.51 -11.66 -25.54
C TYR A 214 2.87 -12.75 -26.57
N GLN A 215 2.18 -12.81 -27.72
CA GLN A 215 2.46 -13.78 -28.78
C GLN A 215 3.35 -13.22 -29.89
N LYS A 216 3.16 -11.94 -30.25
CA LYS A 216 3.85 -11.31 -31.40
C LYS A 216 5.08 -10.50 -31.01
N GLY A 217 5.28 -10.27 -29.71
CA GLY A 217 6.36 -9.47 -29.16
C GLY A 217 6.04 -7.97 -29.12
N ARG A 218 7.08 -7.19 -28.85
CA ARG A 218 7.00 -5.76 -28.59
C ARG A 218 6.92 -4.95 -29.89
N SER A 219 6.05 -3.95 -29.93
CA SER A 219 5.91 -3.02 -31.05
C SER A 219 5.76 -1.57 -30.58
N PHE A 220 6.27 -0.61 -31.36
CA PHE A 220 6.11 0.81 -31.11
C PHE A 220 4.74 1.30 -31.60
N LYS A 221 4.09 2.16 -30.82
CA LYS A 221 2.76 2.73 -31.08
C LYS A 221 2.71 4.20 -30.67
N TRP A 222 1.85 4.94 -31.35
CA TRP A 222 1.49 6.31 -30.98
C TRP A 222 0.09 6.35 -30.40
N ILE A 223 -0.10 7.14 -29.33
CA ILE A 223 -1.41 7.61 -28.90
C ILE A 223 -1.48 9.11 -29.24
N PRO A 224 -2.36 9.52 -30.18
CA PRO A 224 -2.43 10.89 -30.64
C PRO A 224 -3.09 11.80 -29.58
N PRO A 225 -2.83 13.12 -29.63
CA PRO A 225 -3.50 14.09 -28.76
C PRO A 225 -5.01 14.14 -29.06
N ASN A 226 -5.84 14.56 -28.10
CA ASN A 226 -7.31 14.52 -28.19
C ASN A 226 -7.88 15.24 -29.42
N ASN A 227 -7.26 16.34 -29.86
CA ASN A 227 -7.70 17.14 -31.01
C ASN A 227 -6.66 17.11 -32.14
N PHE A 228 -6.53 15.97 -32.82
CA PHE A 228 -5.63 15.81 -33.97
C PHE A 228 -6.38 15.74 -35.30
N SER A 229 -5.74 16.21 -36.38
CA SER A 229 -6.23 16.07 -37.75
C SER A 229 -5.25 15.23 -38.55
N CYS A 230 -5.62 13.97 -38.82
CA CYS A 230 -4.82 13.05 -39.62
C CYS A 230 -5.72 12.18 -40.50
N PRO A 231 -5.86 12.46 -41.80
CA PRO A 231 -6.82 11.77 -42.67
C PRO A 231 -6.56 10.26 -42.81
N HIS A 232 -5.32 9.82 -42.58
CA HIS A 232 -4.88 8.44 -42.74
C HIS A 232 -4.65 7.71 -41.41
N PHE A 233 -4.91 8.37 -40.27
CA PHE A 233 -4.80 7.69 -38.99
C PHE A 233 -6.04 6.85 -38.76
N ASP A 234 -5.88 5.53 -38.77
CA ASP A 234 -6.96 4.63 -38.45
C ASP A 234 -7.24 4.70 -36.94
N LYS A 235 -8.39 5.26 -36.57
CA LYS A 235 -8.89 5.28 -35.19
C LYS A 235 -9.38 3.91 -34.74
N HIS A 236 -9.40 2.92 -35.64
CA HIS A 236 -9.82 1.56 -35.35
C HIS A 236 -8.63 0.61 -35.52
N ILE A 237 -8.35 -0.18 -34.48
CA ILE A 237 -7.44 -1.31 -34.60
C ILE A 237 -8.24 -2.47 -35.21
N ASP A 238 -7.70 -3.12 -36.24
CA ASP A 238 -8.36 -4.27 -36.87
C ASP A 238 -8.61 -5.38 -35.83
N ILE A 239 -9.90 -5.68 -35.63
CA ILE A 239 -10.45 -6.64 -34.66
C ILE A 239 -9.83 -8.03 -34.79
N GLN A 240 -9.33 -8.40 -35.97
CA GLN A 240 -8.69 -9.71 -36.17
C GLN A 240 -7.27 -9.79 -35.60
N THR A 241 -6.68 -8.67 -35.16
CA THR A 241 -5.28 -8.59 -34.72
C THR A 241 -5.09 -8.10 -33.28
N PHE A 242 -6.14 -7.53 -32.66
CA PHE A 242 -6.06 -7.09 -31.27
C PHE A 242 -6.20 -8.29 -30.33
N ASP A 243 -5.16 -8.47 -29.52
CA ASP A 243 -5.16 -9.46 -28.46
C ASP A 243 -5.54 -8.75 -27.16
N PRO A 244 -6.61 -9.16 -26.43
CA PRO A 244 -6.93 -8.64 -25.09
C PRO A 244 -5.83 -8.85 -24.03
N TYR A 245 -4.65 -9.33 -24.46
CA TYR A 245 -3.43 -9.56 -23.71
C TYR A 245 -2.30 -8.56 -24.02
N MET A 246 -2.61 -7.39 -24.61
CA MET A 246 -1.61 -6.36 -24.88
C MET A 246 -1.27 -5.52 -23.64
N LEU A 247 0.01 -5.48 -23.27
CA LEU A 247 0.53 -4.61 -22.21
C LEU A 247 1.07 -3.32 -22.82
N TYR A 248 0.41 -2.20 -22.53
CA TYR A 248 0.85 -0.87 -22.92
C TYR A 248 1.95 -0.34 -21.99
N ASN A 249 2.76 0.57 -22.51
CA ASN A 249 3.96 1.09 -21.85
C ASN A 249 4.95 -0.03 -21.44
N ASP A 250 5.10 -1.06 -22.28
CA ASP A 250 6.05 -2.15 -22.03
C ASP A 250 7.50 -1.62 -21.98
N GLY A 251 8.22 -1.96 -20.92
CA GLY A 251 9.55 -1.43 -20.58
C GLY A 251 9.52 -0.08 -19.84
N ALA A 252 8.33 0.46 -19.58
CA ALA A 252 8.06 1.78 -19.01
C ALA A 252 8.79 2.98 -19.69
N PRO A 253 9.00 3.03 -21.03
CA PRO A 253 9.67 4.17 -21.65
C PRO A 253 8.85 5.46 -21.64
N THR A 254 7.52 5.36 -21.59
CA THR A 254 6.62 6.52 -21.63
C THR A 254 6.45 7.10 -20.23
N TYR A 255 6.52 8.42 -20.10
CA TYR A 255 6.19 9.15 -18.87
C TYR A 255 4.66 9.27 -18.71
N ALA A 256 4.01 8.13 -18.46
CA ALA A 256 2.57 8.00 -18.34
C ALA A 256 2.21 6.80 -17.45
N ARG A 257 0.98 6.81 -16.92
CA ARG A 257 0.38 5.64 -16.25
C ARG A 257 -0.58 4.92 -17.19
N VAL A 258 -0.79 3.63 -16.99
CA VAL A 258 -1.72 2.83 -17.80
C VAL A 258 -2.84 2.28 -16.92
N HIS A 259 -4.07 2.67 -17.22
CA HIS A 259 -5.26 2.18 -16.57
C HIS A 259 -5.88 1.04 -17.38
N TYR A 260 -6.14 -0.08 -16.70
CA TYR A 260 -6.82 -1.24 -17.28
C TYR A 260 -8.15 -1.47 -16.57
N GLU A 261 -9.23 -1.52 -17.33
CA GLU A 261 -10.55 -1.86 -16.80
C GLU A 261 -10.59 -3.28 -16.18
N GLU A 262 -11.70 -3.62 -15.52
CA GLU A 262 -11.84 -4.88 -14.77
C GLU A 262 -11.63 -6.15 -15.63
N GLY A 263 -12.12 -6.14 -16.87
CA GLY A 263 -11.93 -7.26 -17.81
C GLY A 263 -10.46 -7.44 -18.18
N ALA A 264 -9.78 -6.35 -18.56
CA ALA A 264 -8.37 -6.33 -18.93
C ALA A 264 -7.47 -6.70 -17.74
N HIS A 265 -7.73 -6.17 -16.55
CA HIS A 265 -6.99 -6.49 -15.33
C HIS A 265 -6.98 -8.00 -15.03
N ASN A 266 -8.14 -8.65 -15.09
CA ASN A 266 -8.23 -10.09 -14.84
C ASN A 266 -7.44 -10.92 -15.88
N LYS A 267 -7.37 -10.44 -17.13
CA LYS A 267 -6.57 -11.06 -18.19
C LYS A 267 -5.07 -10.86 -17.97
N ILE A 268 -4.64 -9.67 -17.57
CA ILE A 268 -3.23 -9.37 -17.22
C ILE A 268 -2.76 -10.27 -16.09
N ARG A 269 -3.58 -10.48 -15.05
CA ARG A 269 -3.27 -11.42 -13.98
C ARG A 269 -3.01 -12.85 -14.48
N GLN A 270 -3.80 -13.32 -15.44
CA GLN A 270 -3.60 -14.64 -16.06
C GLN A 270 -2.27 -14.71 -16.81
N LEU A 271 -1.92 -13.66 -17.56
CA LEU A 271 -0.63 -13.56 -18.26
C LEU A 271 0.54 -13.58 -17.29
N LEU A 272 0.50 -12.75 -16.24
CA LEU A 272 1.56 -12.67 -15.23
C LEU A 272 1.83 -14.02 -14.55
N ARG A 273 0.77 -14.79 -14.27
CA ARG A 273 0.89 -16.14 -13.69
C ARG A 273 1.49 -17.16 -14.66
N GLN A 274 1.44 -16.90 -15.97
CA GLN A 274 1.98 -17.76 -17.02
C GLN A 274 3.29 -17.21 -17.61
N ASP A 275 3.77 -16.07 -17.09
CA ASP A 275 4.96 -15.39 -17.60
C ASP A 275 6.19 -16.28 -17.45
N ASN A 276 6.89 -16.48 -18.55
CA ASN A 276 8.14 -17.24 -18.65
C ASN A 276 9.38 -16.34 -18.78
N GLY A 277 9.27 -15.09 -18.33
CA GLY A 277 10.30 -14.06 -18.48
C GLY A 277 10.15 -13.21 -19.75
N THR A 278 9.00 -13.28 -20.43
CA THR A 278 8.71 -12.44 -21.59
C THR A 278 8.36 -11.01 -21.16
N ILE A 279 7.67 -10.85 -20.03
CA ILE A 279 7.31 -9.54 -19.49
C ILE A 279 8.53 -8.94 -18.77
N SER A 280 8.96 -7.76 -19.22
CA SER A 280 10.15 -7.10 -18.66
C SER A 280 9.96 -6.70 -17.18
N ILE A 281 11.09 -6.59 -16.45
CA ILE A 281 11.09 -6.11 -15.05
C ILE A 281 10.46 -4.71 -14.93
N ASN A 282 10.75 -3.80 -15.87
CA ASN A 282 10.17 -2.45 -15.86
C ASN A 282 8.66 -2.46 -16.04
N THR A 283 8.13 -3.34 -16.89
CA THR A 283 6.68 -3.51 -17.08
C THR A 283 6.04 -4.00 -15.79
N LYS A 284 6.66 -4.94 -15.08
CA LYS A 284 6.20 -5.42 -13.77
C LYS A 284 6.19 -4.32 -12.72
N ILE A 285 7.25 -3.51 -12.65
CA ILE A 285 7.33 -2.34 -11.75
C ILE A 285 6.21 -1.35 -12.06
N ARG A 286 5.99 -1.02 -13.34
CA ARG A 286 4.94 -0.10 -13.79
C ARG A 286 3.54 -0.62 -13.44
N LEU A 287 3.27 -1.92 -13.64
CA LEU A 287 1.99 -2.53 -13.27
C LEU A 287 1.71 -2.46 -11.77
N ILE A 288 2.72 -2.70 -10.92
CA ILE A 288 2.58 -2.53 -9.47
C ILE A 288 2.29 -1.07 -9.17
N ALA A 289 3.16 -0.17 -9.61
CA ALA A 289 3.08 1.25 -9.27
C ALA A 289 1.78 1.92 -9.74
N ASP A 290 1.30 1.57 -10.94
CA ASP A 290 0.10 2.17 -11.50
C ASP A 290 -1.16 1.75 -10.73
N GLU A 291 -1.35 0.46 -10.41
CA GLU A 291 -2.50 0.03 -9.61
C GLU A 291 -2.55 0.74 -8.26
N TRP A 292 -1.40 0.93 -7.60
CA TRP A 292 -1.31 1.65 -6.33
C TRP A 292 -1.61 3.14 -6.48
N ALA A 293 -1.11 3.79 -7.54
CA ALA A 293 -1.42 5.19 -7.82
C ALA A 293 -2.92 5.39 -8.11
N PHE A 294 -3.57 4.47 -8.83
CA PHE A 294 -5.02 4.53 -9.07
C PHE A 294 -5.82 4.33 -7.78
N ILE A 295 -5.42 3.37 -6.93
CA ILE A 295 -6.05 3.16 -5.62
C ILE A 295 -6.00 4.43 -4.78
N ASP A 296 -4.83 5.07 -4.68
CA ASP A 296 -4.64 6.26 -3.85
C ASP A 296 -5.40 7.47 -4.43
N ARG A 297 -5.36 7.67 -5.75
CA ARG A 297 -6.15 8.70 -6.44
C ARG A 297 -7.65 8.53 -6.17
N ASP A 298 -8.17 7.34 -6.46
CA ASP A 298 -9.62 7.08 -6.39
C ASP A 298 -10.13 7.24 -4.95
N MET A 299 -9.35 6.77 -3.97
CA MET A 299 -9.70 6.88 -2.55
C MET A 299 -9.72 8.32 -2.04
N VAL A 300 -8.60 9.04 -2.17
CA VAL A 300 -8.40 10.29 -1.43
C VAL A 300 -8.88 11.50 -2.22
N LEU A 301 -8.73 11.49 -3.55
CA LEU A 301 -9.17 12.61 -4.38
C LEU A 301 -10.64 12.48 -4.77
N LEU A 302 -11.07 11.29 -5.23
CA LEU A 302 -12.41 11.11 -5.79
C LEU A 302 -13.43 10.63 -4.76
N GLY A 303 -12.99 10.21 -3.57
CA GLY A 303 -13.86 9.62 -2.56
C GLY A 303 -14.56 8.36 -3.06
N LEU A 304 -13.90 7.60 -3.95
CA LEU A 304 -14.40 6.34 -4.48
C LEU A 304 -13.89 5.17 -3.62
N PRO A 305 -14.64 4.05 -3.56
CA PRO A 305 -14.17 2.83 -2.89
C PRO A 305 -12.81 2.38 -3.44
N PRO A 306 -11.76 2.28 -2.60
CA PRO A 306 -10.47 1.76 -3.03
C PRO A 306 -10.61 0.30 -3.46
N LYS A 307 -9.93 -0.08 -4.54
CA LYS A 307 -9.86 -1.46 -5.02
C LYS A 307 -8.51 -2.09 -4.66
N LEU A 308 -8.19 -2.12 -3.37
CA LEU A 308 -6.91 -2.63 -2.87
C LEU A 308 -6.63 -4.07 -3.30
N HIS A 309 -7.69 -4.88 -3.37
CA HIS A 309 -7.60 -6.26 -3.84
C HIS A 309 -6.96 -6.37 -5.23
N ARG A 310 -7.16 -5.40 -6.13
CA ARG A 310 -6.52 -5.39 -7.46
C ARG A 310 -5.01 -5.25 -7.37
N GLY A 311 -4.55 -4.29 -6.57
CA GLY A 311 -3.12 -4.10 -6.29
C GLY A 311 -2.50 -5.37 -5.69
N MET A 312 -3.16 -5.99 -4.72
CA MET A 312 -2.71 -7.25 -4.12
C MET A 312 -2.67 -8.41 -5.12
N GLN A 313 -3.66 -8.51 -6.00
CA GLN A 313 -3.74 -9.54 -7.03
C GLN A 313 -2.63 -9.43 -8.07
N ILE A 314 -2.28 -8.22 -8.51
CA ILE A 314 -1.16 -7.96 -9.41
C ILE A 314 0.16 -8.26 -8.69
N LEU A 315 0.31 -7.81 -7.46
CA LEU A 315 1.49 -8.06 -6.64
C LEU A 315 1.73 -9.57 -6.44
N GLU A 316 0.70 -10.31 -6.04
CA GLU A 316 0.74 -11.77 -5.90
C GLU A 316 1.14 -12.44 -7.23
N SER A 317 0.51 -12.02 -8.34
CA SER A 317 0.74 -12.63 -9.65
C SER A 317 2.17 -12.38 -10.16
N ILE A 318 2.77 -11.23 -9.84
CA ILE A 318 4.16 -10.90 -10.18
C ILE A 318 5.13 -11.66 -9.28
N LEU A 319 4.98 -11.58 -7.96
CA LEU A 319 6.01 -12.00 -7.01
C LEU A 319 6.08 -13.51 -6.77
N ASN A 320 5.03 -14.25 -7.11
CA ASN A 320 5.05 -15.71 -7.09
C ASN A 320 5.86 -16.32 -8.25
N SER A 321 6.28 -15.53 -9.25
CA SER A 321 7.10 -15.98 -10.36
C SER A 321 8.60 -15.86 -10.04
N SER A 322 9.38 -16.90 -10.33
CA SER A 322 10.84 -16.86 -10.22
C SER A 322 11.49 -15.84 -11.17
N PHE A 323 10.81 -15.47 -12.27
CA PHE A 323 11.24 -14.43 -13.22
C PHE A 323 11.02 -13.00 -12.71
N SER A 324 10.51 -12.84 -11.49
CA SER A 324 10.27 -11.54 -10.86
C SER A 324 11.16 -11.29 -9.64
N VAL A 325 12.05 -12.23 -9.30
CA VAL A 325 12.97 -12.12 -8.17
C VAL A 325 14.12 -11.18 -8.54
N HIS A 326 13.85 -9.88 -8.44
CA HIS A 326 14.74 -8.77 -8.81
C HIS A 326 14.67 -7.66 -7.76
N THR A 327 15.77 -6.92 -7.55
CA THR A 327 15.87 -5.87 -6.51
C THR A 327 14.78 -4.82 -6.68
N THR A 328 14.61 -4.31 -7.90
CA THR A 328 13.69 -3.20 -8.19
C THR A 328 12.21 -3.63 -8.18
N THR A 329 11.91 -4.88 -8.56
CA THR A 329 10.57 -5.46 -8.33
C THR A 329 10.27 -5.57 -6.83
N PHE A 330 11.24 -6.01 -6.02
CA PHE A 330 11.09 -6.04 -4.56
C PHE A 330 10.93 -4.62 -3.99
N MET A 331 11.65 -3.63 -4.50
CA MET A 331 11.50 -2.23 -4.08
C MET A 331 10.09 -1.69 -4.39
N ALA A 332 9.56 -1.96 -5.58
CA ALA A 332 8.19 -1.58 -5.94
C ALA A 332 7.14 -2.28 -5.05
N ALA A 333 7.41 -3.52 -4.64
CA ALA A 333 6.58 -4.26 -3.70
C ALA A 333 6.72 -3.78 -2.24
N GLN A 334 7.88 -3.21 -1.88
CA GLN A 334 8.23 -2.91 -0.50
C GLN A 334 7.30 -1.87 0.12
N SER A 335 7.02 -0.77 -0.59
CA SER A 335 6.07 0.27 -0.13
C SER A 335 4.68 -0.29 0.12
N VAL A 336 4.28 -1.28 -0.68
CA VAL A 336 3.00 -1.98 -0.56
C VAL A 336 2.99 -2.89 0.66
N PHE A 337 4.05 -3.68 0.86
CA PHE A 337 4.19 -4.52 2.04
C PHE A 337 4.14 -3.70 3.31
N ASP A 338 4.83 -2.56 3.35
CA ASP A 338 4.86 -1.66 4.49
C ASP A 338 3.46 -1.05 4.74
N THR A 339 2.78 -0.56 3.70
CA THR A 339 1.40 -0.04 3.82
C THR A 339 0.43 -1.10 4.38
N ILE A 340 0.49 -2.33 3.86
CA ILE A 340 -0.38 -3.41 4.33
C ILE A 340 0.00 -3.84 5.76
N PHE A 341 1.30 -3.86 6.09
CA PHE A 341 1.79 -4.15 7.42
C PHE A 341 1.25 -3.13 8.42
N GLU A 342 1.37 -1.84 8.14
CA GLU A 342 0.86 -0.74 8.94
C GLU A 342 -0.64 -0.84 9.20
N LEU A 343 -1.41 -1.15 8.15
CA LEU A 343 -2.86 -1.32 8.25
C LEU A 343 -3.28 -2.54 9.07
N SER A 344 -2.47 -3.60 9.10
CA SER A 344 -2.83 -4.90 9.66
C SER A 344 -2.20 -5.23 11.01
N ARG A 345 -1.02 -4.70 11.33
CA ARG A 345 -0.18 -5.14 12.45
C ARG A 345 -0.85 -5.05 13.82
N ASP A 346 -1.62 -3.98 14.05
CA ASP A 346 -2.34 -3.74 15.31
C ASP A 346 -3.76 -4.35 15.33
N ARG A 347 -4.08 -5.25 14.39
CA ARG A 347 -5.42 -5.85 14.21
C ARG A 347 -5.38 -7.38 14.27
N HIS A 348 -6.55 -7.98 14.50
CA HIS A 348 -6.67 -9.43 14.68
C HIS A 348 -6.42 -10.23 13.39
N GLU A 349 -6.54 -9.60 12.23
CA GLU A 349 -6.38 -10.24 10.93
C GLU A 349 -4.92 -10.21 10.42
N TYR A 350 -3.96 -9.73 11.22
CA TYR A 350 -2.52 -9.73 10.90
C TYR A 350 -2.00 -11.11 10.46
N GLU A 351 -2.52 -12.20 11.04
CA GLU A 351 -2.13 -13.56 10.63
C GLU A 351 -2.48 -13.87 9.17
N LEU A 352 -3.55 -13.29 8.62
CA LEU A 352 -3.89 -13.47 7.21
C LEU A 352 -2.92 -12.72 6.31
N TYR A 353 -2.44 -11.55 6.73
CA TYR A 353 -1.37 -10.86 6.03
C TYR A 353 -0.08 -11.68 6.01
N LEU A 354 0.27 -12.35 7.12
CA LEU A 354 1.42 -13.26 7.15
C LEU A 354 1.26 -14.44 6.16
N LYS A 355 0.05 -14.98 5.99
CA LYS A 355 -0.22 -16.03 4.97
C LYS A 355 0.01 -15.55 3.54
N PHE A 356 -0.19 -14.26 3.26
CA PHE A 356 0.13 -13.63 1.99
C PHE A 356 1.64 -13.38 1.83
N LEU A 357 2.27 -12.78 2.85
CA LEU A 357 3.64 -12.26 2.76
C LEU A 357 4.71 -13.37 2.83
N ILE A 358 4.55 -14.34 3.74
CA ILE A 358 5.59 -15.34 4.03
C ILE A 358 5.99 -16.13 2.77
N PRO A 359 5.07 -16.72 1.98
CA PRO A 359 5.45 -17.48 0.79
C PRO A 359 6.23 -16.64 -0.24
N ILE A 360 5.89 -15.36 -0.35
CA ILE A 360 6.62 -14.43 -1.22
C ILE A 360 8.04 -14.24 -0.71
N LEU A 361 8.21 -13.88 0.57
CA LEU A 361 9.53 -13.67 1.17
C LEU A 361 10.40 -14.94 1.19
N GLU A 362 9.80 -16.12 1.31
CA GLU A 362 10.52 -17.40 1.20
C GLU A 362 11.18 -17.56 -0.17
N ASN A 363 10.46 -17.26 -1.25
CA ASN A 363 11.01 -17.31 -2.62
C ASN A 363 12.21 -16.36 -2.77
N PHE A 364 12.07 -15.12 -2.30
CA PHE A 364 13.16 -14.14 -2.31
C PHE A 364 14.36 -14.58 -1.45
N TYR A 365 14.10 -15.08 -0.24
CA TYR A 365 15.14 -15.52 0.70
C TYR A 365 15.94 -16.70 0.15
N GLN A 366 15.27 -17.69 -0.43
CA GLN A 366 15.92 -18.87 -1.05
C GLN A 366 16.82 -18.47 -2.23
N LYS A 367 16.46 -17.42 -2.98
CA LYS A 367 17.29 -16.91 -4.07
C LYS A 367 18.56 -16.22 -3.57
N VAL A 368 18.48 -15.40 -2.53
CA VAL A 368 19.62 -14.57 -2.10
C VAL A 368 20.57 -15.26 -1.15
N GLY A 369 20.05 -16.01 -0.16
CA GLY A 369 20.87 -16.59 0.93
C GLY A 369 21.79 -15.59 1.64
N TRP A 370 22.73 -16.10 2.45
CA TRP A 370 23.64 -15.28 3.26
C TRP A 370 25.05 -15.11 2.68
N ASN A 371 25.46 -15.96 1.72
CA ASN A 371 26.74 -15.86 1.04
C ASN A 371 26.55 -15.10 -0.27
N GLY A 372 27.36 -14.06 -0.51
CA GLY A 372 27.21 -13.16 -1.67
C GLY A 372 28.43 -13.03 -2.57
N THR A 373 29.50 -13.78 -2.30
CA THR A 373 30.82 -13.51 -2.91
C THR A 373 30.85 -13.71 -4.42
N ASN A 374 30.00 -14.57 -4.99
CA ASN A 374 30.01 -14.93 -6.42
C ASN A 374 28.74 -14.54 -7.17
N ASP A 375 27.79 -13.86 -6.52
CA ASP A 375 26.51 -13.54 -7.15
C ASP A 375 26.59 -12.27 -8.00
N ASP A 376 25.64 -12.13 -8.93
CA ASP A 376 25.50 -10.94 -9.74
C ASP A 376 25.15 -9.70 -8.90
N PHE A 377 25.29 -8.52 -9.53
CA PHE A 377 25.06 -7.25 -8.85
C PHE A 377 23.63 -7.11 -8.31
N ASN A 378 22.64 -7.53 -9.09
CA ASN A 378 21.24 -7.46 -8.68
C ASN A 378 20.97 -8.40 -7.50
N THR A 379 21.42 -9.66 -7.53
CA THR A 379 21.26 -10.58 -6.39
C THR A 379 21.93 -10.04 -5.12
N ASN A 380 23.09 -9.38 -5.25
CA ASN A 380 23.76 -8.73 -4.13
C ASN A 380 22.99 -7.55 -3.54
N MET A 381 22.39 -6.69 -4.37
CA MET A 381 21.55 -5.58 -3.90
C MET A 381 20.24 -6.10 -3.30
N LEU A 382 19.65 -7.14 -3.89
CA LEU A 382 18.44 -7.77 -3.38
C LEU A 382 18.67 -8.38 -1.99
N ARG A 383 19.84 -8.99 -1.75
CA ARG A 383 20.20 -9.59 -0.45
C ARG A 383 20.11 -8.60 0.71
N GLU A 384 20.63 -7.39 0.52
CA GLU A 384 20.63 -6.37 1.58
C GLU A 384 19.22 -6.01 2.06
N ARG A 385 18.28 -5.96 1.13
CA ARG A 385 16.86 -5.66 1.41
C ARG A 385 16.12 -6.87 1.96
N VAL A 386 16.21 -8.00 1.25
CA VAL A 386 15.43 -9.20 1.56
C VAL A 386 15.80 -9.80 2.91
N LEU A 387 17.10 -9.90 3.25
CA LEU A 387 17.50 -10.51 4.51
C LEU A 387 16.99 -9.73 5.73
N TYR A 388 16.89 -8.40 5.62
CA TYR A 388 16.32 -7.58 6.68
C TYR A 388 14.83 -7.89 6.90
N TYR A 389 14.05 -8.03 5.82
CA TYR A 389 12.65 -8.46 5.91
C TYR A 389 12.54 -9.90 6.42
N ALA A 390 13.38 -10.81 5.91
CA ALA A 390 13.36 -12.23 6.29
C ALA A 390 13.52 -12.39 7.82
N VAL A 391 14.49 -11.69 8.40
CA VAL A 391 14.72 -11.68 9.85
C VAL A 391 13.54 -11.09 10.62
N ARG A 392 12.98 -9.97 10.16
CA ARG A 392 11.82 -9.34 10.83
C ARG A 392 10.59 -10.24 10.85
N PHE A 393 10.35 -10.96 9.76
CA PHE A 393 9.18 -11.83 9.59
C PHE A 393 9.44 -13.31 9.92
N ASP A 394 10.61 -13.65 10.47
CA ASP A 394 11.00 -15.01 10.85
C ASP A 394 10.95 -16.04 9.71
N ILE A 395 11.41 -15.63 8.53
CA ILE A 395 11.36 -16.47 7.34
C ILE A 395 12.41 -17.58 7.47
N LEU A 396 11.95 -18.84 7.42
CA LEU A 396 12.78 -20.05 7.47
C LEU A 396 13.80 -20.02 8.63
N ASP A 397 15.10 -20.09 8.34
CA ASP A 397 16.20 -20.10 9.32
C ASP A 397 16.85 -18.72 9.52
N SER A 398 16.25 -17.64 8.99
CA SER A 398 16.87 -16.32 8.90
C SER A 398 17.36 -15.75 10.23
N ARG A 399 16.56 -15.82 11.31
CA ARG A 399 16.98 -15.34 12.64
C ARG A 399 18.12 -16.16 13.23
N ALA A 400 18.07 -17.49 13.06
CA ALA A 400 19.13 -18.38 13.53
C ALA A 400 20.45 -18.10 12.81
N MET A 401 20.39 -17.90 11.49
CA MET A 401 21.55 -17.53 10.66
C MET A 401 22.09 -16.15 11.04
N ALA A 402 21.24 -15.14 11.22
CA ALA A 402 21.64 -13.81 11.69
C ALA A 402 22.43 -13.90 13.01
N MET A 403 21.92 -14.67 13.97
CA MET A 403 22.57 -14.86 15.27
C MET A 403 23.89 -15.64 15.16
N GLN A 404 24.01 -16.56 14.20
CA GLN A 404 25.28 -17.24 13.93
C GLN A 404 26.34 -16.27 13.40
N TYR A 405 25.98 -15.40 12.44
CA TYR A 405 26.89 -14.36 11.94
C TYR A 405 27.26 -13.36 13.02
N TRP A 406 26.30 -12.97 13.87
CA TRP A 406 26.56 -12.09 15.01
C TRP A 406 27.57 -12.68 15.98
N LYS A 407 27.41 -13.95 16.39
CA LYS A 407 28.36 -14.62 17.29
C LYS A 407 29.79 -14.62 16.73
N ASN A 408 29.93 -14.89 15.43
CA ASN A 408 31.24 -14.87 14.76
C ASN A 408 31.83 -13.45 14.75
N LEU A 409 31.01 -12.43 14.48
CA LEU A 409 31.42 -11.03 14.55
C LEU A 409 31.87 -10.64 15.97
N SER A 410 31.08 -10.96 17.00
CA SER A 410 31.42 -10.64 18.39
C SER A 410 32.75 -11.25 18.81
N VAL A 411 33.03 -12.51 18.44
CA VAL A 411 34.33 -13.15 18.71
C VAL A 411 35.47 -12.43 17.99
N TRP A 412 35.28 -12.05 16.73
CA TRP A 412 36.28 -11.32 15.97
C TRP A 412 36.59 -9.95 16.58
N CYS A 413 35.54 -9.21 16.93
CA CYS A 413 35.62 -7.88 17.52
C CYS A 413 36.28 -7.87 18.89
N ALA A 414 36.07 -8.91 19.70
CA ALA A 414 36.77 -9.08 20.96
C ALA A 414 38.30 -9.17 20.79
N MET A 415 38.79 -9.56 19.60
CA MET A 415 40.22 -9.61 19.26
C MET A 415 40.72 -8.36 18.51
N HIS A 416 39.82 -7.55 17.95
CA HIS A 416 40.14 -6.40 17.11
C HIS A 416 39.28 -5.20 17.50
N PHE A 417 39.54 -4.62 18.68
CA PHE A 417 38.77 -3.50 19.23
C PHE A 417 39.19 -2.16 18.61
N ASP A 418 39.13 -2.07 17.28
CA ASP A 418 39.45 -0.88 16.48
C ASP A 418 38.54 -0.82 15.23
N TYR A 419 38.91 -0.02 14.23
CA TYR A 419 38.15 0.10 12.96
C TYR A 419 38.09 -1.21 12.14
N ASN A 420 38.80 -2.27 12.54
CA ASN A 420 38.71 -3.61 11.95
C ASN A 420 37.69 -4.50 12.66
N CYS A 421 36.94 -3.97 13.64
CA CYS A 421 35.82 -4.62 14.33
C CYS A 421 34.58 -4.77 13.44
N ASN A 422 34.75 -5.25 12.20
CA ASN A 422 33.64 -5.71 11.37
C ASN A 422 34.14 -6.55 10.19
N ILE A 423 33.89 -7.87 10.24
CA ILE A 423 34.21 -8.81 9.15
C ILE A 423 33.02 -9.12 8.24
N LEU A 424 31.84 -8.60 8.55
CA LEU A 424 30.64 -8.92 7.80
C LEU A 424 30.64 -8.18 6.47
N ASN A 425 30.19 -8.88 5.43
CA ASN A 425 29.86 -8.25 4.15
C ASN A 425 28.83 -7.13 4.40
N PRO A 426 29.02 -5.91 3.87
CA PRO A 426 28.09 -4.80 4.06
C PRO A 426 26.63 -5.14 3.70
N ASN A 427 26.41 -6.01 2.72
CA ASN A 427 25.07 -6.40 2.27
C ASN A 427 24.33 -7.33 3.25
N ILE A 428 24.93 -7.75 4.37
CA ILE A 428 24.24 -8.56 5.39
C ILE A 428 24.19 -7.90 6.76
N ARG A 429 24.96 -6.82 6.99
CA ARG A 429 25.12 -6.18 8.32
C ARG A 429 23.78 -5.80 8.94
N ARG A 430 22.95 -5.09 8.19
CA ARG A 430 21.62 -4.66 8.63
C ARG A 430 20.74 -5.82 9.12
N ALA A 431 20.73 -6.93 8.38
CA ALA A 431 19.97 -8.13 8.74
C ALA A 431 20.56 -8.85 9.97
N VAL A 432 21.90 -8.95 10.03
CA VAL A 432 22.59 -9.57 11.18
C VAL A 432 22.33 -8.78 12.47
N TYR A 433 22.44 -7.45 12.43
CA TYR A 433 22.18 -6.61 13.59
C TYR A 433 20.73 -6.68 14.04
N CYS A 434 19.79 -6.62 13.09
CA CYS A 434 18.37 -6.77 13.40
C CYS A 434 18.05 -8.13 14.03
N GLY A 435 18.63 -9.22 13.51
CA GLY A 435 18.35 -10.57 14.01
C GLY A 435 18.96 -10.84 15.38
N ALA A 436 20.15 -10.31 15.63
CA ALA A 436 20.80 -10.39 16.94
C ALA A 436 20.00 -9.64 18.02
N MET A 437 19.42 -8.49 17.67
CA MET A 437 18.61 -7.68 18.60
C MET A 437 17.25 -8.31 18.94
N TRP A 438 16.78 -9.30 18.17
CA TRP A 438 15.44 -9.86 18.34
C TRP A 438 15.25 -10.56 19.70
N ASP A 439 16.22 -11.40 20.08
CA ASP A 439 16.24 -12.16 21.34
C ASP A 439 17.32 -11.66 22.32
N ASP A 440 17.69 -10.38 22.21
CA ASP A 440 18.76 -9.83 23.04
C ASP A 440 18.41 -9.82 24.53
N ASN A 441 19.45 -10.03 25.34
CA ASN A 441 19.43 -9.94 26.79
C ASN A 441 20.20 -8.72 27.33
N GLY A 442 20.65 -7.83 26.43
CA GLY A 442 21.41 -6.61 26.70
C GLY A 442 22.85 -6.65 26.16
N SER A 443 23.38 -7.84 25.86
CA SER A 443 24.76 -8.00 25.38
C SER A 443 24.95 -7.54 23.94
N VAL A 444 23.95 -7.74 23.08
CA VAL A 444 23.96 -7.27 21.68
C VAL A 444 23.83 -5.75 21.66
N PHE A 445 22.89 -5.20 22.44
CA PHE A 445 22.72 -3.75 22.60
C PHE A 445 24.03 -3.05 22.99
N GLY A 446 24.73 -3.56 24.02
CA GLY A 446 26.00 -2.99 24.47
C GLY A 446 27.06 -2.92 23.37
N GLN A 447 27.21 -3.99 22.58
CA GLN A 447 28.18 -4.02 21.47
C GLN A 447 27.78 -3.11 20.31
N LEU A 448 26.49 -3.09 19.93
CA LEU A 448 26.02 -2.19 18.87
C LEU A 448 26.18 -0.72 19.25
N ARG A 449 26.02 -0.38 20.54
CA ARG A 449 26.30 0.94 21.07
C ARG A 449 27.78 1.32 20.91
N GLU A 450 28.70 0.42 21.26
CA GLU A 450 30.13 0.63 21.04
C GLU A 450 30.45 0.82 19.55
N PHE A 451 29.81 0.04 18.67
CA PHE A 451 29.99 0.19 17.21
C PHE A 451 29.48 1.55 16.73
N LEU A 452 28.38 2.04 17.29
CA LEU A 452 27.84 3.37 16.97
C LEU A 452 28.83 4.47 17.39
N GLU A 453 29.39 4.39 18.60
CA GLU A 453 30.41 5.34 19.08
C GLU A 453 31.66 5.34 18.19
N ILE A 454 32.14 4.16 17.77
CA ILE A 454 33.27 4.02 16.84
C ILE A 454 32.91 4.61 15.46
N ALA A 455 31.70 4.35 14.97
CA ALA A 455 31.24 4.85 13.67
C ALA A 455 31.16 6.39 13.65
N GLU A 456 30.70 7.02 14.73
CA GLU A 456 30.67 8.48 14.89
C GLU A 456 32.07 9.10 15.01
N GLY A 457 33.01 8.37 15.62
CA GLY A 457 34.39 8.81 15.84
C GLY A 457 35.32 8.73 14.61
N GLY A 458 34.92 8.05 13.54
CA GLY A 458 35.82 7.65 12.43
C GLY A 458 35.36 7.96 11.00
N TYR A 459 35.96 7.27 10.02
CA TYR A 459 35.73 7.36 8.57
C TYR A 459 34.54 6.51 8.07
N TYR A 460 33.66 6.02 8.94
CA TYR A 460 32.56 5.15 8.55
C TYR A 460 31.49 5.90 7.75
N THR A 461 30.97 5.24 6.72
CA THR A 461 29.91 5.80 5.86
C THR A 461 28.57 5.85 6.60
N SER A 462 27.71 6.81 6.25
CA SER A 462 26.32 6.93 6.72
C SER A 462 25.52 5.61 6.67
N ARG A 463 25.90 4.69 5.77
CA ARG A 463 25.32 3.35 5.63
C ARG A 463 25.56 2.43 6.83
N GLU A 464 26.71 2.54 7.50
CA GLU A 464 26.98 1.71 8.69
C GLU A 464 26.11 2.16 9.86
N ILE A 465 26.03 3.47 10.11
CA ILE A 465 25.15 4.07 11.13
C ILE A 465 23.70 3.64 10.87
N THR A 466 23.23 3.74 9.63
CA THR A 466 21.89 3.29 9.22
C THR A 466 21.64 1.82 9.52
N SER A 467 22.66 0.96 9.31
CA SER A 467 22.56 -0.48 9.60
C SER A 467 22.47 -0.76 11.09
N ILE A 468 23.29 -0.08 11.90
CA ILE A 468 23.31 -0.22 13.37
C ILE A 468 21.98 0.24 13.95
N VAL A 469 21.52 1.44 13.60
CA VAL A 469 20.24 2.00 14.09
C VAL A 469 19.06 1.14 13.65
N SER A 470 19.05 0.65 12.40
CA SER A 470 18.04 -0.32 11.93
C SER A 470 18.05 -1.61 12.75
N GLY A 471 19.23 -2.05 13.21
CA GLY A 471 19.39 -3.21 14.07
C GLY A 471 18.81 -2.97 15.48
N LEU A 472 19.19 -1.86 16.11
CA LEU A 472 18.65 -1.43 17.41
C LEU A 472 17.13 -1.36 17.40
N ALA A 473 16.55 -0.84 16.32
CA ALA A 473 15.11 -0.72 16.14
C ALA A 473 14.36 -2.08 16.06
N CYS A 474 15.07 -3.20 15.86
CA CYS A 474 14.48 -4.54 15.88
C CYS A 474 14.34 -5.16 17.28
N ALA A 475 14.79 -4.47 18.34
CA ALA A 475 14.64 -4.94 19.72
C ALA A 475 13.18 -5.26 20.07
N GLN A 476 12.94 -6.40 20.72
CA GLN A 476 11.58 -6.80 21.16
C GLN A 476 11.37 -6.62 22.67
N ASN A 477 12.44 -6.62 23.46
CA ASN A 477 12.36 -6.51 24.92
C ASN A 477 12.09 -5.07 25.35
N HIS A 478 11.02 -4.85 26.12
CA HIS A 478 10.59 -3.51 26.55
C HIS A 478 11.67 -2.78 27.38
N THR A 479 12.42 -3.48 28.22
CA THR A 479 13.49 -2.88 29.02
C THR A 479 14.66 -2.42 28.14
N ILE A 480 15.06 -3.25 27.17
CA ILE A 480 16.14 -2.90 26.23
C ILE A 480 15.73 -1.73 25.34
N ILE A 481 14.47 -1.70 24.86
CA ILE A 481 13.96 -0.56 24.09
C ILE A 481 14.05 0.73 24.91
N ASN A 482 13.68 0.71 26.21
CA ASN A 482 13.86 1.88 27.08
C ASN A 482 15.33 2.32 27.18
N TRP A 483 16.27 1.38 27.31
CA TRP A 483 17.71 1.70 27.32
C TRP A 483 18.17 2.33 26.01
N ILE A 484 17.69 1.82 24.87
CA ILE A 484 18.00 2.39 23.55
C ILE A 484 17.46 3.83 23.46
N LEU A 485 16.22 4.08 23.90
CA LEU A 485 15.64 5.42 23.90
C LEU A 485 16.47 6.39 24.75
N ASP A 486 16.83 6.00 25.98
CA ASP A 486 17.69 6.81 26.84
C ASP A 486 19.06 7.11 26.21
N ASP A 487 19.65 6.13 25.53
CA ASP A 487 20.95 6.29 24.87
C ASP A 487 20.86 7.21 23.65
N LEU A 488 19.84 7.04 22.80
CA LEU A 488 19.61 7.91 21.64
C LEU A 488 19.41 9.38 22.06
N TYR A 489 18.68 9.64 23.15
CA TYR A 489 18.55 11.00 23.70
C TYR A 489 19.88 11.55 24.24
N SER A 490 20.72 10.71 24.86
CA SER A 490 22.05 11.10 25.33
C SER A 490 22.98 11.45 24.16
N LEU A 491 22.94 10.66 23.09
CA LEU A 491 23.76 10.86 21.89
C LEU A 491 23.29 12.08 21.08
N SER A 492 21.98 12.27 20.91
CA SER A 492 21.42 13.42 20.18
C SER A 492 21.80 14.75 20.82
N ASN A 493 21.94 14.80 22.14
CA ASN A 493 22.34 16.00 22.87
C ASN A 493 23.85 16.30 22.80
N ASN A 494 24.68 15.31 22.46
CA ASN A 494 26.14 15.41 22.50
C ASN A 494 26.82 15.33 21.11
N SER A 495 26.13 14.83 20.09
CA SER A 495 26.69 14.63 18.74
C SER A 495 26.55 15.89 17.88
N THR A 496 27.68 16.47 17.47
CA THR A 496 27.72 17.58 16.49
C THR A 496 27.90 17.10 15.05
N ARG A 497 28.03 15.77 14.82
CA ARG A 497 28.51 15.23 13.54
C ARG A 497 27.46 14.45 12.75
N TYR A 498 26.47 13.84 13.40
CA TYR A 498 25.45 13.06 12.71
C TYR A 498 24.05 13.32 13.24
N ASN A 499 23.10 13.33 12.31
CA ASN A 499 21.68 13.48 12.51
C ASN A 499 21.09 12.20 13.16
N LEU A 500 21.52 11.88 14.38
CA LEU A 500 21.02 10.72 15.13
C LEU A 500 19.61 10.94 15.68
N TYR A 501 19.10 12.17 15.68
CA TYR A 501 17.72 12.45 16.07
C TYR A 501 16.70 11.76 15.14
N ASN A 502 17.01 11.59 13.86
CA ASN A 502 16.21 10.78 12.94
C ASN A 502 16.19 9.27 13.28
N SER A 503 16.97 8.81 14.27
CA SER A 503 17.01 7.38 14.65
C SER A 503 15.70 6.90 15.26
N PHE A 504 14.91 7.78 15.87
CA PHE A 504 13.64 7.38 16.48
C PHE A 504 12.61 6.89 15.44
N SER A 505 12.65 7.40 14.20
CA SER A 505 11.73 6.96 13.15
C SER A 505 12.01 5.53 12.66
N TYR A 506 13.17 4.94 12.96
CA TYR A 506 13.43 3.54 12.63
C TYR A 506 12.56 2.57 13.44
N PHE A 507 12.00 3.00 14.57
CA PHE A 507 11.04 2.23 15.36
C PHE A 507 9.64 2.18 14.77
N TYR A 508 9.36 2.94 13.70
CA TYR A 508 8.05 3.13 13.08
C TYR A 508 7.28 1.82 12.86
N ASN A 509 7.98 0.74 12.46
CA ASN A 509 7.37 -0.56 12.18
C ASN A 509 7.53 -1.60 13.31
N ASN A 510 7.83 -1.18 14.54
CA ASN A 510 7.98 -2.06 15.70
C ASN A 510 6.87 -1.80 16.72
N LEU A 511 5.90 -2.73 16.80
CA LEU A 511 4.75 -2.62 17.70
C LEU A 511 5.15 -2.53 19.18
N ASN A 512 6.15 -3.30 19.62
CA ASN A 512 6.62 -3.27 21.00
C ASN A 512 7.31 -1.92 21.31
N ALA A 513 8.08 -1.40 20.36
CA ALA A 513 8.69 -0.08 20.51
C ALA A 513 7.65 1.03 20.54
N SER A 514 6.63 0.98 19.68
CA SER A 514 5.50 1.90 19.69
C SER A 514 4.81 1.95 21.07
N GLU A 515 4.58 0.80 21.71
CA GLU A 515 4.02 0.74 23.06
C GLU A 515 4.97 1.29 24.13
N VAL A 516 6.26 0.96 24.04
CA VAL A 516 7.27 1.49 24.97
C VAL A 516 7.41 3.02 24.83
N MET A 517 7.40 3.56 23.61
CA MET A 517 7.52 5.00 23.36
C MET A 517 6.32 5.77 23.91
N ALA A 518 5.10 5.22 23.76
CA ALA A 518 3.88 5.79 24.35
C ALA A 518 3.93 5.85 25.88
N ASP A 519 4.50 4.84 26.52
CA ASP A 519 4.75 4.86 27.96
C ASP A 519 5.90 5.80 28.34
N TYR A 520 6.95 5.85 27.52
CA TYR A 520 8.18 6.60 27.77
C TYR A 520 7.90 8.10 27.82
N ILE A 521 7.10 8.62 26.88
CA ILE A 521 6.75 10.05 26.83
C ILE A 521 5.94 10.50 28.05
N ILE A 522 5.07 9.64 28.59
CA ILE A 522 4.33 9.94 29.83
C ILE A 522 5.28 9.93 31.05
N LYS A 523 6.23 8.98 31.11
CA LYS A 523 7.15 8.83 32.24
C LYS A 523 8.28 9.86 32.24
N ASN A 524 8.69 10.32 31.07
CA ASN A 524 9.81 11.26 30.87
C ASN A 524 9.39 12.50 30.07
N PRO A 525 8.31 13.20 30.44
CA PRO A 525 7.76 14.28 29.63
C PRO A 525 8.80 15.37 29.39
N GLN A 526 9.57 15.70 30.42
CA GLN A 526 10.63 16.70 30.34
C GLN A 526 11.73 16.33 29.32
N LYS A 527 12.11 15.04 29.17
CA LYS A 527 13.16 14.65 28.20
C LYS A 527 12.65 14.74 26.76
N VAL A 528 11.40 14.35 26.53
CA VAL A 528 10.81 14.31 25.20
C VAL A 528 10.35 15.70 24.75
N LEU A 529 9.73 16.45 25.66
CA LEU A 529 9.35 17.84 25.47
C LEU A 529 10.63 18.70 25.42
N ASP A 530 11.48 18.82 26.45
CA ASP A 530 12.59 19.80 26.45
C ASP A 530 13.68 19.62 25.36
N GLY A 531 13.67 18.54 24.55
CA GLY A 531 14.42 18.44 23.28
C GLY A 531 13.99 19.45 22.19
N LEU A 532 13.36 20.55 22.59
CA LEU A 532 12.39 21.39 21.89
C LEU A 532 12.92 22.72 21.35
N SER A 533 14.22 22.99 21.42
CA SER A 533 14.73 24.23 20.83
C SER A 533 14.79 24.11 19.30
N CYS A 534 13.63 23.99 18.65
CA CYS A 534 13.39 24.17 17.22
C CYS A 534 13.54 25.65 16.85
N TYR A 535 14.61 26.30 17.32
CA TYR A 535 15.02 27.57 16.74
C TYR A 535 15.49 27.29 15.33
N ILE A 536 15.18 28.20 14.41
CA ILE A 536 15.63 28.20 13.03
C ILE A 536 17.13 27.83 13.00
N GLY A 537 17.43 26.62 12.51
CA GLY A 537 18.80 26.08 12.43
C GLY A 537 19.20 24.98 13.42
N LEU A 538 18.31 24.48 14.30
CA LEU A 538 18.56 23.33 15.19
C LEU A 538 17.65 22.13 14.90
N PRO A 539 18.13 20.89 15.13
CA PRO A 539 17.37 19.67 14.83
C PRO A 539 16.23 19.36 15.81
N CYS A 540 15.09 18.92 15.27
CA CYS A 540 13.87 18.56 16.02
C CYS A 540 13.82 17.06 16.32
N VAL A 541 13.78 16.67 17.60
CA VAL A 541 13.67 15.26 18.03
C VAL A 541 12.20 14.78 18.10
N MET A 542 11.25 15.71 18.27
CA MET A 542 9.84 15.39 18.50
C MET A 542 9.21 14.65 17.31
N GLU A 543 9.46 15.13 16.09
CA GLU A 543 8.87 14.54 14.88
C GLU A 543 9.33 13.08 14.67
N PRO A 544 10.64 12.75 14.61
CA PRO A 544 11.07 11.35 14.53
C PRO A 544 10.60 10.46 15.69
N PHE A 545 10.44 11.02 16.91
CA PHE A 545 9.90 10.29 18.05
C PHE A 545 8.42 9.96 17.86
N LEU A 546 7.61 10.94 17.46
CA LEU A 546 6.18 10.74 17.20
C LEU A 546 5.96 9.80 16.00
N ASP A 547 6.81 9.84 14.97
CA ASP A 547 6.81 8.85 13.87
C ASP A 547 7.04 7.43 14.41
N GLY A 548 8.12 7.23 15.17
CA GLY A 548 8.44 5.94 15.78
C GLY A 548 7.32 5.42 16.68
N MET A 549 6.68 6.31 17.45
CA MET A 549 5.59 5.98 18.35
C MET A 549 4.29 5.65 17.61
N THR A 550 3.93 6.43 16.58
CA THR A 550 2.58 6.41 15.98
C THR A 550 2.49 5.69 14.63
N GLY A 551 3.60 5.19 14.08
CA GLY A 551 3.65 4.57 12.76
C GLY A 551 2.69 3.38 12.51
N LEU A 552 2.18 2.74 13.56
CA LEU A 552 1.21 1.63 13.45
C LEU A 552 -0.20 1.98 13.95
N TRP A 553 -0.49 3.27 14.17
CA TRP A 553 -1.71 3.71 14.89
C TRP A 553 -2.89 4.01 13.96
N TYR A 554 -3.35 2.97 13.26
CA TYR A 554 -4.43 3.05 12.26
C TYR A 554 -5.84 2.75 12.79
N THR A 555 -6.04 2.64 14.11
CA THR A 555 -7.30 2.21 14.73
C THR A 555 -7.90 3.28 15.65
N ASP A 556 -9.22 3.26 15.87
CA ASP A 556 -9.89 4.23 16.75
C ASP A 556 -9.37 4.14 18.19
N ARG A 557 -9.04 2.93 18.63
CA ARG A 557 -8.40 2.69 19.91
C ARG A 557 -7.06 3.42 20.04
N ARG A 558 -6.22 3.42 19.01
CA ARG A 558 -4.93 4.12 19.04
C ARG A 558 -5.10 5.63 18.98
N LYS A 559 -6.12 6.13 18.27
CA LYS A 559 -6.53 7.54 18.32
C LYS A 559 -6.97 7.95 19.74
N ASP A 560 -7.75 7.11 20.42
CA ASP A 560 -8.15 7.36 21.82
C ASP A 560 -6.94 7.33 22.77
N GLN A 561 -6.00 6.40 22.56
CA GLN A 561 -4.73 6.36 23.30
C GLN A 561 -3.92 7.65 23.11
N TYR A 562 -3.81 8.14 21.87
CA TYR A 562 -3.15 9.41 21.56
C TYR A 562 -3.80 10.59 22.31
N ASN A 563 -5.13 10.68 22.29
CA ASN A 563 -5.86 11.72 23.03
C ASN A 563 -5.62 11.65 24.54
N GLN A 564 -5.51 10.44 25.10
CA GLN A 564 -5.19 10.26 26.51
C GLN A 564 -3.77 10.76 26.83
N ILE A 565 -2.78 10.42 26.00
CA ILE A 565 -1.40 10.92 26.14
C ILE A 565 -1.37 12.44 26.04
N TYR A 566 -1.99 13.01 25.00
CA TYR A 566 -2.08 14.46 24.80
C TYR A 566 -2.66 15.16 26.02
N ASN A 567 -3.80 14.68 26.54
CA ASN A 567 -4.46 15.29 27.71
C ASN A 567 -3.60 15.22 28.99
N GLN A 568 -2.82 14.14 29.17
CA GLN A 568 -1.92 14.01 30.32
C GLN A 568 -0.73 14.97 30.24
N LEU A 569 -0.20 15.19 29.03
CA LEU A 569 0.96 16.04 28.81
C LEU A 569 0.62 17.52 28.64
N TYR A 570 -0.62 17.84 28.24
CA TYR A 570 -1.09 19.19 27.94
C TYR A 570 -0.67 20.29 28.96
N PRO A 571 -0.70 20.05 30.29
CA PRO A 571 -0.28 21.06 31.27
C PRO A 571 1.20 21.46 31.17
N ASN A 572 2.05 20.59 30.63
CA ASN A 572 3.50 20.76 30.56
C ASN A 572 3.99 21.20 29.17
N MET A 573 3.09 21.30 28.19
CA MET A 573 3.41 21.63 26.80
C MET A 573 3.45 23.13 26.53
N ASP A 574 4.44 23.57 25.75
CA ASP A 574 4.48 24.92 25.20
C ASP A 574 3.55 25.07 23.97
N ILE A 575 3.65 26.19 23.23
CA ILE A 575 2.82 26.42 22.04
C ILE A 575 3.26 25.58 20.83
N TYR A 576 4.55 25.30 20.70
CA TYR A 576 5.12 24.53 19.60
C TYR A 576 4.81 23.04 19.78
N ASP A 577 4.93 22.53 21.00
CA ASP A 577 4.46 21.19 21.38
C ASP A 577 3.03 20.95 20.95
N LYS A 578 2.14 21.87 21.33
CA LYS A 578 0.71 21.78 21.02
C LYS A 578 0.48 21.77 19.51
N ALA A 579 1.25 22.56 18.76
CA ALA A 579 1.18 22.58 17.30
C ALA A 579 1.61 21.23 16.69
N TYR A 580 2.74 20.66 17.14
CA TYR A 580 3.20 19.35 16.68
C TYR A 580 2.22 18.24 17.00
N PHE A 581 1.71 18.18 18.24
CA PHE A 581 0.70 17.20 18.61
C PHE A 581 -0.60 17.36 17.80
N GLN A 582 -1.00 18.59 17.48
CA GLN A 582 -2.15 18.83 16.62
C GLN A 582 -1.89 18.34 15.18
N THR A 583 -0.68 18.53 14.65
CA THR A 583 -0.29 17.99 13.34
C THR A 583 -0.39 16.46 13.33
N TYR A 584 0.17 15.79 14.33
CA TYR A 584 0.09 14.33 14.43
C TYR A 584 -1.32 13.81 14.69
N TYR A 585 -2.16 14.56 15.41
CA TYR A 585 -3.58 14.22 15.51
C TYR A 585 -4.25 14.19 14.13
N ASN A 586 -3.93 15.14 13.25
CA ASN A 586 -4.47 15.17 11.88
C ASN A 586 -3.92 14.02 11.02
N VAL A 587 -2.63 13.66 11.19
CA VAL A 587 -2.03 12.48 10.56
C VAL A 587 -2.76 11.21 11.01
N LEU A 588 -2.98 11.04 12.31
CA LEU A 588 -3.71 9.90 12.88
C LEU A 588 -5.16 9.84 12.43
N LEU A 589 -5.84 10.99 12.31
CA LEU A 589 -7.20 11.05 11.79
C LEU A 589 -7.24 10.56 10.34
N SER A 590 -6.29 11.00 9.51
CA SER A 590 -6.17 10.59 8.11
C SER A 590 -5.84 9.10 7.98
N ALA A 591 -4.88 8.61 8.78
CA ALA A 591 -4.50 7.20 8.86
C ALA A 591 -5.69 6.32 9.29
N ASN A 592 -6.43 6.73 10.32
CA ASN A 592 -7.61 6.04 10.80
C ASN A 592 -8.72 5.96 9.72
N LEU A 593 -9.01 7.08 9.05
CA LEU A 593 -9.96 7.12 7.93
C LEU A 593 -9.52 6.18 6.80
N ARG A 594 -8.24 6.23 6.40
CA ARG A 594 -7.67 5.28 5.42
C ARG A 594 -7.88 3.84 5.87
N GLY A 595 -7.58 3.54 7.13
CA GLY A 595 -7.81 2.23 7.74
C GLY A 595 -9.28 1.79 7.71
N GLN A 596 -10.23 2.68 7.96
CA GLN A 596 -11.66 2.33 7.93
C GLN A 596 -12.17 2.02 6.51
N TYR A 597 -11.63 2.70 5.49
CA TYR A 597 -12.12 2.58 4.10
C TYR A 597 -11.39 1.50 3.28
N VAL A 598 -10.09 1.34 3.49
CA VAL A 598 -9.23 0.43 2.70
C VAL A 598 -9.23 -0.97 3.27
N TYR A 599 -9.15 -1.07 4.60
CA TYR A 599 -8.96 -2.34 5.28
C TYR A 599 -10.05 -3.38 4.99
N PRO A 600 -11.36 -3.03 4.90
CA PRO A 600 -12.39 -4.01 4.58
C PRO A 600 -12.19 -4.71 3.23
N ASP A 601 -11.84 -3.98 2.17
CA ASP A 601 -11.61 -4.55 0.84
C ASP A 601 -10.42 -5.52 0.84
N MET A 602 -9.34 -5.10 1.50
CA MET A 602 -8.15 -5.91 1.70
C MET A 602 -8.43 -7.20 2.47
N THR A 603 -9.04 -7.06 3.64
CA THR A 603 -9.34 -8.14 4.56
C THR A 603 -10.32 -9.12 3.92
N ARG A 604 -11.29 -8.63 3.15
CA ARG A 604 -12.18 -9.48 2.36
C ARG A 604 -11.41 -10.39 1.41
N TRP A 605 -10.51 -9.82 0.59
CA TRP A 605 -9.68 -10.59 -0.32
C TRP A 605 -8.81 -11.60 0.43
N MET A 606 -8.20 -11.21 1.55
CA MET A 606 -7.40 -12.13 2.37
C MET A 606 -8.23 -13.29 2.93
N TYR A 607 -9.45 -13.02 3.41
CA TYR A 607 -10.38 -14.07 3.83
C TYR A 607 -10.73 -15.01 2.69
N ASP A 608 -11.00 -14.47 1.50
CA ASP A 608 -11.42 -15.24 0.34
C ASP A 608 -10.33 -16.15 -0.22
N ASN A 609 -9.05 -15.82 0.03
CA ASN A 609 -7.91 -16.60 -0.46
C ASN A 609 -7.26 -17.50 0.61
N TYR A 610 -7.33 -17.13 1.89
CA TYR A 610 -6.53 -17.79 2.96
C TYR A 610 -7.34 -18.44 4.08
N VAL A 611 -8.66 -18.31 4.05
CA VAL A 611 -9.55 -18.97 5.00
C VAL A 611 -10.39 -20.01 4.24
N PRO A 612 -10.42 -21.28 4.68
CA PRO A 612 -11.15 -22.33 3.97
C PRO A 612 -12.63 -22.00 3.77
N ILE A 613 -13.01 -21.74 2.52
CA ILE A 613 -14.41 -21.60 2.11
C ILE A 613 -14.92 -23.00 1.73
N GLY A 614 -15.80 -23.58 2.55
CA GLY A 614 -16.48 -24.84 2.20
C GLY A 614 -16.04 -26.09 2.97
N LYS A 615 -15.30 -25.98 4.08
CA LYS A 615 -15.19 -27.08 5.07
C LYS A 615 -16.55 -27.29 5.74
N SER A 616 -17.47 -27.99 5.09
CA SER A 616 -18.76 -28.37 5.68
C SER A 616 -18.88 -29.90 5.76
N PRO A 617 -19.15 -30.47 6.95
CA PRO A 617 -19.21 -29.81 8.26
C PRO A 617 -17.81 -29.64 8.89
N TRP A 618 -17.62 -28.59 9.69
CA TRP A 618 -16.53 -28.55 10.66
C TRP A 618 -16.70 -29.69 11.68
N THR A 619 -15.65 -30.47 11.90
CA THR A 619 -15.70 -31.68 12.74
C THR A 619 -15.31 -31.45 14.20
N VAL A 620 -14.69 -30.30 14.50
CA VAL A 620 -14.30 -29.90 15.85
C VAL A 620 -15.45 -29.15 16.52
N LYS A 621 -15.83 -29.58 17.73
CA LYS A 621 -16.88 -28.95 18.53
C LYS A 621 -16.30 -27.95 19.53
N ILE A 622 -17.08 -26.92 19.84
CA ILE A 622 -16.84 -26.00 20.95
C ILE A 622 -16.98 -26.78 22.26
N ASN A 623 -16.00 -26.62 23.13
CA ASN A 623 -16.09 -27.15 24.49
C ASN A 623 -17.23 -26.43 25.23
N GLN A 624 -18.10 -27.15 25.95
CA GLN A 624 -19.30 -26.59 26.58
C GLN A 624 -18.97 -25.76 27.83
N THR A 625 -18.43 -24.56 27.62
CA THR A 625 -17.86 -23.72 28.69
C THR A 625 -18.77 -22.55 29.03
N ILE A 626 -19.68 -22.22 28.12
CA ILE A 626 -20.71 -21.20 28.26
C ILE A 626 -22.06 -21.72 27.74
N VAL A 627 -23.14 -21.29 28.39
CA VAL A 627 -24.51 -21.62 27.98
C VAL A 627 -25.22 -20.33 27.59
N PRO A 628 -25.47 -20.08 26.28
CA PRO A 628 -26.21 -18.90 25.85
C PRO A 628 -27.69 -19.10 26.19
N TYR A 629 -28.43 -18.02 26.41
CA TYR A 629 -29.88 -18.07 26.56
C TYR A 629 -30.60 -16.98 25.76
N ASN A 630 -29.91 -15.92 25.35
CA ASN A 630 -30.46 -14.90 24.47
C ASN A 630 -29.38 -14.28 23.54
N TYR A 631 -29.78 -14.01 22.30
CA TYR A 631 -29.04 -13.24 21.31
C TYR A 631 -29.88 -12.03 20.87
N ASN A 632 -29.31 -10.84 20.90
CA ASN A 632 -29.87 -9.66 20.28
C ASN A 632 -28.93 -9.18 19.16
N LEU A 633 -29.33 -9.41 17.92
CA LEU A 633 -28.54 -9.18 16.71
C LEU A 633 -29.13 -8.01 15.92
N THR A 634 -28.29 -7.04 15.59
CA THR A 634 -28.59 -6.00 14.59
C THR A 634 -27.68 -6.19 13.39
N VAL A 635 -28.24 -6.23 12.17
CA VAL A 635 -27.48 -6.38 10.91
C VAL A 635 -27.89 -5.31 9.91
N LYS A 636 -26.90 -4.72 9.25
CA LYS A 636 -27.06 -3.75 8.17
C LYS A 636 -26.19 -4.17 6.98
N PRO A 637 -26.76 -4.89 5.99
CA PRO A 637 -26.03 -5.31 4.81
C PRO A 637 -25.90 -4.20 3.77
N TYR A 638 -24.81 -4.27 3.01
CA TYR A 638 -24.39 -3.30 2.01
C TYR A 638 -24.08 -4.02 0.70
N PHE A 639 -25.03 -4.02 -0.23
CA PHE A 639 -24.88 -4.62 -1.56
C PHE A 639 -25.57 -3.73 -2.59
N PRO A 640 -25.22 -3.82 -3.89
CA PRO A 640 -25.67 -2.88 -4.91
C PRO A 640 -27.19 -2.66 -4.89
N SER A 641 -27.60 -1.40 -4.68
CA SER A 641 -29.00 -0.97 -4.52
C SER A 641 -29.19 0.47 -5.01
N SER A 642 -30.42 1.02 -4.96
CA SER A 642 -30.64 2.45 -5.16
C SER A 642 -29.98 3.34 -4.09
N TYR A 643 -29.61 2.77 -2.95
CA TYR A 643 -28.90 3.47 -1.88
C TYR A 643 -27.39 3.46 -2.13
N LYS A 644 -26.78 4.66 -2.13
CA LYS A 644 -25.32 4.82 -2.18
C LYS A 644 -24.75 4.75 -0.76
N TYR A 645 -23.92 3.75 -0.51
CA TYR A 645 -23.23 3.59 0.77
C TYR A 645 -21.95 4.43 0.82
N GLY A 646 -21.42 4.61 2.03
CA GLY A 646 -20.09 5.16 2.22
C GLY A 646 -19.00 4.30 1.54
N ILE A 647 -17.83 4.90 1.35
CA ILE A 647 -16.64 4.28 0.76
C ILE A 647 -16.33 2.95 1.48
N GLY A 648 -15.94 1.92 0.72
CA GLY A 648 -15.52 0.63 1.27
C GLY A 648 -16.62 -0.26 1.84
N LYS A 649 -17.90 0.12 1.72
CA LYS A 649 -19.02 -0.68 2.25
C LYS A 649 -19.57 -1.72 1.27
N ASN A 650 -19.27 -1.66 -0.02
CA ASN A 650 -19.82 -2.60 -0.99
C ASN A 650 -19.47 -4.05 -0.66
N PHE A 651 -20.47 -4.93 -0.70
CA PHE A 651 -20.39 -6.35 -0.37
C PHE A 651 -19.89 -6.62 1.07
N THR A 652 -20.32 -5.79 2.01
CA THR A 652 -20.09 -5.99 3.44
C THR A 652 -21.41 -5.93 4.21
N PHE A 653 -21.38 -6.20 5.51
CA PHE A 653 -22.46 -5.86 6.42
C PHE A 653 -21.89 -5.42 7.76
N ASP A 654 -22.46 -4.40 8.38
CA ASP A 654 -22.14 -4.05 9.76
C ASP A 654 -23.14 -4.74 10.69
N ALA A 655 -22.65 -5.28 11.80
CA ALA A 655 -23.48 -5.97 12.75
C ALA A 655 -23.01 -5.77 14.20
N ILE A 656 -23.98 -5.82 15.11
CA ILE A 656 -23.78 -5.82 16.55
C ILE A 656 -24.55 -7.00 17.12
N VAL A 657 -23.87 -7.89 17.83
CA VAL A 657 -24.51 -8.97 18.58
C VAL A 657 -24.28 -8.78 20.08
N ASN A 658 -25.35 -8.85 20.86
CA ASN A 658 -25.34 -8.96 22.30
C ASN A 658 -25.75 -10.38 22.69
N ILE A 659 -24.83 -11.12 23.31
CA ILE A 659 -25.01 -12.50 23.74
C ILE A 659 -25.14 -12.52 25.26
N SER A 660 -26.31 -12.93 25.75
CA SER A 660 -26.53 -13.18 27.17
C SER A 660 -26.31 -14.67 27.46
N ALA A 661 -25.38 -14.97 28.37
CA ALA A 661 -24.94 -16.33 28.65
C ALA A 661 -24.62 -16.56 30.14
N THR A 662 -24.50 -17.83 30.53
CA THR A 662 -24.03 -18.27 31.85
C THR A 662 -22.71 -19.02 31.71
N ILE A 663 -21.69 -18.64 32.48
CA ILE A 663 -20.38 -19.30 32.49
C ILE A 663 -20.39 -20.55 33.37
N LEU A 664 -19.79 -21.65 32.89
CA LEU A 664 -19.68 -22.93 33.62
C LEU A 664 -18.35 -23.15 34.36
N GLN A 665 -17.53 -22.09 34.50
CA GLN A 665 -16.20 -21.95 35.15
C GLN A 665 -15.02 -22.03 34.17
N GLN A 666 -14.62 -20.89 33.60
CA GLN A 666 -13.42 -20.77 32.77
C GLN A 666 -12.85 -19.34 32.76
N ASP A 667 -11.60 -19.24 32.30
CA ASP A 667 -10.91 -18.02 31.91
C ASP A 667 -11.01 -17.73 30.40
N THR A 668 -11.77 -18.54 29.65
CA THR A 668 -11.79 -18.49 28.18
C THR A 668 -13.21 -18.64 27.65
N ILE A 669 -13.56 -17.82 26.67
CA ILE A 669 -14.83 -17.86 25.92
C ILE A 669 -14.51 -18.24 24.47
N ILE A 670 -15.15 -19.26 23.92
CA ILE A 670 -14.96 -19.70 22.53
C ILE A 670 -16.30 -19.56 21.79
N LEU A 671 -16.29 -18.86 20.66
CA LEU A 671 -17.44 -18.65 19.77
C LEU A 671 -17.09 -19.17 18.37
N ASN A 672 -18.09 -19.62 17.61
CA ASN A 672 -17.95 -19.80 16.17
C ASN A 672 -17.93 -18.42 15.49
N SER A 673 -16.99 -18.19 14.58
CA SER A 673 -16.88 -16.95 13.82
C SER A 673 -16.05 -17.19 12.55
N HIS A 674 -16.61 -16.80 11.40
CA HIS A 674 -16.00 -16.96 10.09
C HIS A 674 -16.15 -15.66 9.29
N ARG A 675 -15.06 -15.14 8.69
CA ARG A 675 -15.08 -13.93 7.83
C ARG A 675 -15.71 -12.69 8.48
N HIS A 676 -15.39 -12.45 9.75
CA HIS A 676 -15.77 -11.23 10.49
C HIS A 676 -14.55 -10.41 10.86
N MET A 677 -14.53 -9.13 10.50
CA MET A 677 -13.61 -8.14 11.03
C MET A 677 -14.17 -7.58 12.35
N ILE A 678 -13.53 -7.89 13.48
CA ILE A 678 -14.01 -7.48 14.80
C ILE A 678 -13.48 -6.06 15.12
N HIS A 679 -14.40 -5.15 15.45
CA HIS A 679 -14.08 -3.77 15.85
C HIS A 679 -14.00 -3.63 17.36
N ARG A 680 -14.91 -4.27 18.08
CA ARG A 680 -15.01 -4.17 19.53
C ARG A 680 -15.58 -5.46 20.12
N ILE A 681 -15.00 -5.87 21.24
CA ILE A 681 -15.55 -6.89 22.13
C ILE A 681 -15.66 -6.27 23.52
N GLN A 682 -16.83 -6.37 24.14
CA GLN A 682 -17.05 -5.98 25.53
C GLN A 682 -17.71 -7.13 26.27
N VAL A 683 -17.05 -7.63 27.32
CA VAL A 683 -17.64 -8.62 28.22
C VAL A 683 -17.98 -7.94 29.54
N THR A 684 -19.21 -8.11 30.00
CA THR A 684 -19.70 -7.59 31.27
C THR A 684 -20.09 -8.76 32.16
N ALA A 685 -19.55 -8.80 33.38
CA ALA A 685 -19.91 -9.76 34.42
C ALA A 685 -20.22 -9.01 35.71
N ASN A 686 -21.27 -9.39 36.43
CA ASN A 686 -21.65 -8.75 37.71
C ASN A 686 -21.76 -7.20 37.65
N ARG A 687 -22.24 -6.66 36.51
CA ARG A 687 -22.34 -5.21 36.21
C ARG A 687 -21.01 -4.46 36.06
N SER A 688 -19.89 -5.17 36.01
CA SER A 688 -18.57 -4.60 35.74
C SER A 688 -18.08 -5.01 34.35
N ILE A 689 -17.50 -4.06 33.62
CA ILE A 689 -16.83 -4.31 32.35
C ILE A 689 -15.51 -5.02 32.63
N ILE A 690 -15.26 -6.13 31.95
CA ILE A 690 -13.99 -6.84 31.98
C ILE A 690 -13.12 -6.27 30.86
N ASN A 691 -11.92 -5.80 31.21
CA ASN A 691 -10.96 -5.33 30.23
C ASN A 691 -10.39 -6.54 29.45
N ILE A 692 -10.43 -6.48 28.12
CA ILE A 692 -9.93 -7.52 27.22
C ILE A 692 -8.87 -6.88 26.31
N PRO A 693 -7.57 -7.16 26.55
CA PRO A 693 -6.52 -6.75 25.64
C PRO A 693 -6.70 -7.40 24.26
N ILE A 694 -6.28 -6.74 23.18
CA ILE A 694 -6.33 -7.31 21.82
C ILE A 694 -5.58 -8.64 21.73
N ALA A 695 -4.41 -8.73 22.39
CA ALA A 695 -3.63 -9.96 22.46
C ALA A 695 -4.34 -11.12 23.16
N ALA A 696 -5.48 -10.87 23.83
CA ALA A 696 -6.29 -11.89 24.48
C ALA A 696 -7.40 -12.44 23.56
N VAL A 697 -7.51 -11.97 22.32
CA VAL A 697 -8.47 -12.46 21.32
C VAL A 697 -7.73 -13.19 20.22
N TYR A 698 -8.04 -14.48 20.05
CA TYR A 698 -7.39 -15.37 19.11
C TYR A 698 -8.40 -15.89 18.09
N ARG A 699 -7.94 -16.12 16.86
CA ARG A 699 -8.76 -16.69 15.80
C ARG A 699 -8.18 -18.02 15.35
N ASP A 700 -9.04 -19.02 15.25
CA ASP A 700 -8.75 -20.24 14.55
C ASP A 700 -9.51 -20.20 13.23
N ASN A 701 -8.84 -19.73 12.17
CA ASN A 701 -9.43 -19.62 10.85
C ASN A 701 -9.70 -21.00 10.20
N GLU A 702 -9.03 -22.07 10.65
CA GLU A 702 -9.26 -23.42 10.13
C GLU A 702 -10.53 -24.04 10.68
N ASN A 703 -10.81 -23.83 11.97
CA ASN A 703 -12.01 -24.35 12.64
C ASN A 703 -13.15 -23.31 12.78
N ALA A 704 -12.93 -22.09 12.29
CA ALA A 704 -13.82 -20.94 12.42
C ALA A 704 -14.17 -20.62 13.88
N PHE A 705 -13.17 -20.56 14.76
CA PHE A 705 -13.35 -20.15 16.16
C PHE A 705 -12.78 -18.75 16.45
N LEU A 706 -13.45 -18.05 17.35
CA LEU A 706 -13.01 -16.82 18.01
C LEU A 706 -12.90 -17.10 19.50
N THR A 707 -11.69 -17.01 20.02
CA THR A 707 -11.38 -17.28 21.43
C THR A 707 -11.07 -15.97 22.13
N ILE A 708 -11.75 -15.70 23.24
CA ILE A 708 -11.56 -14.52 24.10
C ILE A 708 -11.04 -15.02 25.44
N LYS A 709 -9.77 -14.73 25.74
CA LYS A 709 -9.13 -15.01 27.01
C LYS A 709 -9.39 -13.87 27.99
N LEU A 710 -9.83 -14.22 29.19
CA LEU A 710 -10.14 -13.30 30.26
C LEU A 710 -8.92 -13.16 31.17
N ALA A 711 -8.70 -11.95 31.69
CA ALA A 711 -7.57 -11.68 32.59
C ALA A 711 -7.65 -12.49 33.90
N GLN A 712 -8.86 -12.86 34.32
CA GLN A 712 -9.13 -13.70 35.49
C GLN A 712 -10.30 -14.65 35.19
N PRO A 713 -10.30 -15.87 35.74
CA PRO A 713 -11.44 -16.78 35.62
C PRO A 713 -12.72 -16.19 36.22
N ILE A 714 -13.85 -16.40 35.54
CA ILE A 714 -15.17 -16.03 36.09
C ILE A 714 -15.76 -17.23 36.84
N LEU A 715 -16.34 -16.96 38.01
CA LEU A 715 -16.98 -17.98 38.84
C LEU A 715 -18.11 -18.70 38.10
N GLN A 716 -18.30 -19.98 38.42
CA GLN A 716 -19.38 -20.78 37.87
C GLN A 716 -20.75 -20.15 38.14
N LYS A 717 -21.68 -20.29 37.18
CA LYS A 717 -23.05 -19.78 37.23
C LYS A 717 -23.16 -18.25 37.22
N THR A 718 -22.09 -17.54 36.86
CA THR A 718 -22.14 -16.09 36.66
C THR A 718 -22.84 -15.77 35.34
N SER A 719 -23.82 -14.87 35.39
CA SER A 719 -24.42 -14.29 34.18
C SER A 719 -23.48 -13.27 33.56
N ILE A 720 -23.27 -13.40 32.25
CA ILE A 720 -22.43 -12.50 31.46
C ILE A 720 -23.21 -11.95 30.28
N ASN A 721 -22.77 -10.78 29.81
CA ASN A 721 -23.19 -10.18 28.55
C ASN A 721 -21.94 -9.95 27.69
N ILE A 722 -21.96 -10.44 26.45
CA ILE A 722 -20.90 -10.27 25.46
C ILE A 722 -21.46 -9.40 24.32
N ILE A 723 -20.92 -8.20 24.14
CA ILE A 723 -21.23 -7.33 23.02
C ILE A 723 -20.09 -7.41 22.02
N ILE A 724 -20.40 -7.71 20.76
CA ILE A 724 -19.43 -7.75 19.66
C ILE A 724 -19.93 -6.86 18.54
N GLU A 725 -19.12 -5.87 18.17
CA GLU A 725 -19.32 -4.99 17.00
C GLU A 725 -18.36 -5.44 15.90
N TYR A 726 -18.87 -5.69 14.70
CA TYR A 726 -18.09 -6.28 13.62
C TYR A 726 -18.63 -5.93 12.23
N THR A 727 -17.76 -6.05 11.24
CA THR A 727 -18.13 -6.06 9.83
C THR A 727 -17.93 -7.47 9.28
N GLY A 728 -18.92 -8.02 8.59
CA GLY A 728 -18.77 -9.27 7.85
C GLY A 728 -18.79 -9.06 6.34
N PHE A 729 -18.37 -10.08 5.60
CA PHE A 729 -18.19 -10.00 4.15
C PHE A 729 -19.22 -10.81 3.37
N ILE A 730 -19.81 -10.17 2.37
CA ILE A 730 -20.68 -10.80 1.37
C ILE A 730 -19.78 -11.24 0.20
N LYS A 731 -19.97 -12.44 -0.34
CA LYS A 731 -19.19 -12.93 -1.48
C LYS A 731 -19.86 -12.49 -2.80
N ASP A 732 -19.05 -12.23 -3.83
CA ASP A 732 -19.45 -11.56 -5.09
C ASP A 732 -19.49 -12.49 -6.32
N SER A 733 -19.21 -13.78 -6.14
CA SER A 733 -19.18 -14.77 -7.23
C SER A 733 -20.38 -15.72 -7.21
N PRO A 734 -21.33 -15.62 -8.16
CA PRO A 734 -22.48 -16.54 -8.25
C PRO A 734 -22.06 -18.02 -8.38
N GLY A 735 -22.66 -18.89 -7.57
CA GLY A 735 -22.65 -20.35 -7.80
C GLY A 735 -21.46 -21.14 -7.26
N GLU A 736 -20.47 -20.50 -6.63
CA GLU A 736 -19.39 -21.21 -5.94
C GLU A 736 -19.57 -21.15 -4.42
N GLY A 737 -20.08 -22.23 -3.84
CA GLY A 737 -20.18 -22.43 -2.39
C GLY A 737 -21.63 -22.48 -1.91
N GLU A 738 -22.00 -23.59 -1.30
CA GLU A 738 -23.25 -23.74 -0.57
C GLU A 738 -23.37 -22.61 0.49
N TYR A 739 -24.38 -21.74 0.33
CA TYR A 739 -24.99 -20.90 1.37
C TYR A 739 -24.09 -19.95 2.21
N ILE A 740 -23.28 -19.10 1.58
CA ILE A 740 -22.59 -18.01 2.31
C ILE A 740 -23.20 -16.66 1.95
N ASN A 741 -24.25 -16.23 2.67
CA ASN A 741 -24.76 -14.85 2.70
C ASN A 741 -25.17 -14.18 1.38
N PHE A 742 -25.16 -14.85 0.23
CA PHE A 742 -25.70 -14.31 -1.02
C PHE A 742 -26.28 -15.37 -1.97
N ASP A 743 -27.26 -14.96 -2.77
CA ASP A 743 -27.81 -15.71 -3.91
C ASP A 743 -28.28 -14.73 -5.00
N TYR A 744 -28.63 -15.22 -6.20
CA TYR A 744 -29.33 -14.44 -7.21
C TYR A 744 -30.66 -15.07 -7.56
N LEU A 745 -31.71 -14.24 -7.61
CA LEU A 745 -32.95 -14.61 -8.28
C LEU A 745 -32.91 -14.03 -9.70
N GLU A 746 -33.15 -14.91 -10.68
CA GLU A 746 -33.49 -14.48 -12.03
C GLU A 746 -35.01 -14.22 -12.08
N VAL A 747 -35.39 -12.94 -12.13
CA VAL A 747 -36.78 -12.54 -12.32
C VAL A 747 -36.85 -11.84 -13.68
N ASN A 748 -37.66 -12.38 -14.60
CA ASN A 748 -37.83 -11.83 -15.95
C ASN A 748 -36.51 -11.63 -16.75
N LYS A 749 -35.58 -12.60 -16.68
CA LYS A 749 -34.24 -12.54 -17.32
C LYS A 749 -33.30 -11.45 -16.79
N LYS A 750 -33.59 -10.90 -15.61
CA LYS A 750 -32.71 -9.96 -14.91
C LYS A 750 -32.26 -10.57 -13.58
N LYS A 751 -30.94 -10.57 -13.34
CA LYS A 751 -30.33 -11.03 -12.10
C LYS A 751 -30.50 -9.97 -11.02
N SER A 752 -31.04 -10.34 -9.86
CA SER A 752 -31.12 -9.48 -8.67
C SER A 752 -30.32 -10.08 -7.51
N TRP A 753 -29.62 -9.24 -6.75
CA TRP A 753 -28.85 -9.65 -5.57
C TRP A 753 -29.77 -10.02 -4.40
N ILE A 754 -29.40 -11.07 -3.69
CA ILE A 754 -30.06 -11.51 -2.46
C ILE A 754 -29.02 -11.63 -1.36
N PHE A 755 -29.33 -11.13 -0.17
CA PHE A 755 -28.59 -11.45 1.05
C PHE A 755 -29.37 -12.50 1.84
N ALA A 756 -28.84 -13.72 1.94
CA ALA A 756 -29.54 -14.82 2.59
C ALA A 756 -28.64 -15.76 3.41
N THR A 757 -29.16 -16.24 4.52
CA THR A 757 -28.55 -17.30 5.33
C THR A 757 -29.62 -18.31 5.75
N ASP A 758 -29.26 -19.59 5.79
CA ASP A 758 -30.15 -20.69 6.20
C ASP A 758 -29.94 -21.11 7.66
N PHE A 759 -28.83 -20.69 8.29
CA PHE A 759 -28.39 -21.17 9.60
C PHE A 759 -28.27 -22.71 9.67
N GLU A 760 -27.94 -23.38 8.57
CA GLU A 760 -27.75 -24.83 8.53
C GLU A 760 -26.30 -25.23 8.28
N GLY A 761 -25.63 -25.76 9.31
CA GLY A 761 -24.22 -26.13 9.22
C GLY A 761 -23.29 -24.91 9.07
N GLY A 762 -22.00 -25.12 9.24
CA GLY A 762 -21.02 -24.11 8.81
C GLY A 762 -20.88 -24.19 7.28
N PRO A 763 -20.62 -23.07 6.57
CA PRO A 763 -20.25 -21.75 7.10
C PRO A 763 -21.40 -20.79 7.41
N SER A 764 -22.67 -21.17 7.18
CA SER A 764 -23.83 -20.27 7.11
C SER A 764 -23.98 -19.31 8.29
N ALA A 765 -24.37 -19.78 9.48
CA ALA A 765 -24.55 -18.92 10.65
C ALA A 765 -23.23 -18.32 11.14
N ARG A 766 -22.15 -19.12 11.06
CA ARG A 766 -20.79 -18.72 11.45
C ARG A 766 -20.26 -17.52 10.65
N SER A 767 -20.75 -17.31 9.43
CA SER A 767 -20.36 -16.18 8.57
C SER A 767 -21.26 -14.96 8.68
N LEU A 768 -22.38 -15.07 9.41
CA LEU A 768 -23.27 -13.94 9.70
C LEU A 768 -23.01 -13.36 11.09
N VAL A 769 -22.78 -14.22 12.09
CA VAL A 769 -22.70 -13.80 13.49
C VAL A 769 -21.71 -14.63 14.30
N PRO A 770 -20.81 -13.98 15.08
CA PRO A 770 -20.04 -14.67 16.11
C PRO A 770 -21.00 -15.29 17.15
N CYS A 771 -21.11 -16.61 17.20
CA CYS A 771 -22.16 -17.28 18.01
C CYS A 771 -21.81 -18.72 18.39
N LEU A 772 -22.69 -19.38 19.16
CA LEU A 772 -22.56 -20.80 19.52
C LEU A 772 -23.46 -21.64 18.60
N ASP A 773 -23.12 -21.62 17.31
CA ASP A 773 -23.79 -22.39 16.25
C ASP A 773 -23.47 -23.90 16.31
N GLU A 774 -24.02 -24.59 17.30
CA GLU A 774 -24.05 -26.06 17.36
C GLU A 774 -25.40 -26.58 17.91
N PRO A 775 -25.90 -27.74 17.46
CA PRO A 775 -27.20 -28.27 17.87
C PRO A 775 -27.39 -28.44 19.38
N ALA A 776 -26.31 -28.55 20.15
CA ALA A 776 -26.35 -28.69 21.61
C ALA A 776 -26.71 -27.39 22.35
N TYR A 777 -26.46 -26.22 21.76
CA TYR A 777 -26.80 -24.93 22.36
C TYR A 777 -28.25 -24.54 22.04
N LYS A 778 -28.89 -23.82 22.96
CA LYS A 778 -30.28 -23.37 22.88
C LYS A 778 -30.35 -21.93 23.38
N ALA A 779 -30.97 -21.03 22.61
CA ALA A 779 -31.14 -19.63 22.99
C ALA A 779 -32.29 -18.99 22.22
N THR A 780 -32.88 -17.96 22.80
CA THR A 780 -33.82 -17.07 22.11
C THR A 780 -33.07 -16.05 21.24
N TRP A 781 -33.68 -15.57 20.17
CA TRP A 781 -33.08 -14.58 19.27
C TRP A 781 -34.00 -13.38 19.10
N SER A 782 -33.41 -12.19 19.01
CA SER A 782 -34.08 -10.98 18.55
C SER A 782 -33.23 -10.41 17.43
N VAL A 783 -33.78 -10.34 16.21
CA VAL A 783 -33.03 -9.88 15.05
C VAL A 783 -33.61 -8.59 14.50
N THR A 784 -32.75 -7.58 14.34
CA THR A 784 -33.05 -6.28 13.76
C THR A 784 -32.30 -6.14 12.43
N VAL A 785 -33.02 -6.05 11.31
CA VAL A 785 -32.40 -5.86 9.98
C VAL A 785 -32.67 -4.45 9.48
N GLN A 786 -31.62 -3.74 9.10
CA GLN A 786 -31.68 -2.42 8.46
C GLN A 786 -31.40 -2.57 6.96
N TYR A 787 -32.34 -2.18 6.09
CA TYR A 787 -32.20 -2.36 4.63
C TYR A 787 -32.75 -1.17 3.83
N PRO A 788 -32.27 -0.96 2.58
CA PRO A 788 -32.78 0.04 1.65
C PRO A 788 -34.29 -0.11 1.34
N MET A 789 -35.00 0.99 1.08
CA MET A 789 -36.46 0.93 0.83
C MET A 789 -36.88 0.25 -0.47
N ASP A 790 -35.99 0.14 -1.46
CA ASP A 790 -36.20 -0.61 -2.70
C ASP A 790 -36.04 -2.12 -2.52
N MET A 791 -35.78 -2.57 -1.29
CA MET A 791 -35.65 -3.97 -0.92
C MET A 791 -36.74 -4.44 0.04
N VAL A 792 -36.87 -5.76 0.17
CA VAL A 792 -37.73 -6.44 1.15
C VAL A 792 -36.88 -7.37 1.97
N ALA A 793 -37.01 -7.33 3.29
CA ALA A 793 -36.49 -8.35 4.18
C ALA A 793 -37.57 -9.38 4.51
N LEU A 794 -37.32 -10.66 4.27
CA LEU A 794 -38.15 -11.83 4.54
C LEU A 794 -37.53 -12.66 5.68
N SER A 795 -38.36 -13.29 6.49
CA SER A 795 -37.93 -14.23 7.53
C SER A 795 -39.05 -15.18 7.93
N ASN A 796 -38.66 -16.33 8.49
CA ASN A 796 -39.55 -17.30 9.10
C ASN A 796 -39.95 -16.96 10.56
N GLY A 797 -39.32 -15.97 11.19
CA GLY A 797 -39.73 -15.46 12.51
C GLY A 797 -40.96 -14.56 12.44
N LEU A 798 -41.68 -14.41 13.57
CA LEU A 798 -42.77 -13.43 13.68
C LEU A 798 -42.21 -12.02 13.56
N GLU A 799 -42.76 -11.24 12.64
CA GLU A 799 -42.47 -9.82 12.55
C GLU A 799 -43.16 -9.06 13.68
N GLU A 800 -42.38 -8.41 14.53
CA GLU A 800 -42.93 -7.57 15.60
C GLU A 800 -43.32 -6.19 15.07
N ARG A 801 -42.44 -5.57 14.27
CA ARG A 801 -42.66 -4.25 13.70
C ARG A 801 -41.75 -3.97 12.51
N THR A 802 -42.25 -3.16 11.58
CA THR A 802 -41.46 -2.48 10.55
C THR A 802 -41.55 -0.96 10.70
N ILE A 803 -40.41 -0.28 10.85
CA ILE A 803 -40.36 1.19 11.01
C ILE A 803 -39.60 1.80 9.83
N SER A 804 -40.14 2.85 9.22
CA SER A 804 -39.39 3.66 8.25
C SER A 804 -38.52 4.67 9.01
N LEU A 805 -37.21 4.64 8.78
CA LEU A 805 -36.32 5.68 9.24
C LEU A 805 -36.37 6.83 8.22
N GLY A 806 -36.81 8.01 8.66
CA GLY A 806 -36.71 9.24 7.85
C GLY A 806 -35.23 9.59 7.62
N GLY A 807 -34.89 10.13 6.44
CA GLY A 807 -33.51 10.49 6.12
C GLY A 807 -32.98 11.64 6.98
N GLU A 808 -31.71 11.56 7.39
CA GLU A 808 -31.01 12.69 7.99
C GLU A 808 -30.75 13.78 6.94
N SER A 809 -31.11 15.02 7.28
CA SER A 809 -30.90 16.20 6.45
C SER A 809 -29.52 16.81 6.72
N GLY A 810 -28.65 16.88 5.70
CA GLY A 810 -27.37 17.59 5.80
C GLY A 810 -26.49 17.46 4.56
N PHE A 811 -26.73 18.34 3.58
CA PHE A 811 -25.93 18.68 2.38
C PHE A 811 -25.72 17.64 1.26
N ARG A 812 -26.52 17.84 0.19
CA ARG A 812 -26.32 17.47 -1.23
C ARG A 812 -25.93 16.01 -1.54
N ILE A 813 -26.68 15.04 -0.99
CA ILE A 813 -26.92 13.74 -1.63
C ILE A 813 -28.41 13.41 -1.43
N GLN A 814 -29.08 12.98 -2.50
CA GLN A 814 -30.50 12.61 -2.51
C GLN A 814 -30.70 11.33 -1.66
N ASN A 815 -31.15 11.46 -0.40
CA ASN A 815 -31.38 10.34 0.52
C ASN A 815 -32.73 9.63 0.27
N PRO A 816 -32.78 8.33 -0.03
CA PRO A 816 -34.00 7.53 0.11
C PRO A 816 -34.09 6.92 1.52
N LYS A 817 -35.33 6.69 1.98
CA LYS A 817 -35.66 6.18 3.32
C LYS A 817 -35.19 4.72 3.51
N SER A 818 -35.07 4.24 4.74
CA SER A 818 -34.77 2.83 5.07
C SER A 818 -35.87 2.22 5.97
N ARG A 819 -35.87 0.88 6.13
CA ARG A 819 -36.79 0.15 7.02
C ARG A 819 -36.02 -0.69 8.05
N ILE A 820 -36.54 -0.78 9.28
CA ILE A 820 -36.10 -1.73 10.31
C ILE A 820 -37.14 -2.83 10.43
N ARG A 821 -36.77 -4.12 10.33
CA ARG A 821 -37.64 -5.26 10.69
C ARG A 821 -37.14 -5.92 11.97
N ILE A 822 -38.01 -6.09 12.97
CA ILE A 822 -37.70 -6.83 14.21
C ILE A 822 -38.38 -8.20 14.17
N LEU A 823 -37.60 -9.25 14.37
CA LEU A 823 -38.04 -10.64 14.31
C LEU A 823 -37.85 -11.31 15.67
N ASN A 824 -38.89 -12.02 16.13
CA ASN A 824 -38.85 -12.84 17.33
C ASN A 824 -39.25 -14.29 16.98
N PRO A 825 -38.28 -15.20 16.82
CA PRO A 825 -38.54 -16.61 16.65
C PRO A 825 -38.71 -17.26 18.03
N ASP A 826 -39.93 -17.22 18.57
CA ASP A 826 -40.31 -18.04 19.72
C ASP A 826 -40.38 -19.52 19.29
N SER A 827 -39.27 -20.26 19.39
CA SER A 827 -39.31 -21.73 19.35
C SER A 827 -38.14 -22.38 20.10
N GLU A 828 -38.44 -23.32 21.00
CA GLU A 828 -37.47 -24.14 21.75
C GLU A 828 -36.75 -25.23 20.91
N PHE A 829 -36.83 -25.18 19.57
CA PHE A 829 -36.21 -26.16 18.68
C PHE A 829 -34.95 -25.59 18.02
N GLY A 830 -33.99 -26.47 17.69
CA GLY A 830 -32.68 -26.09 17.18
C GLY A 830 -32.74 -25.13 15.98
N PHE A 831 -31.97 -24.04 16.09
CA PHE A 831 -31.53 -23.08 15.07
C PHE A 831 -32.09 -23.29 13.64
N ARG A 832 -33.07 -22.48 13.24
CA ARG A 832 -33.41 -22.18 11.83
C ARG A 832 -34.03 -20.78 11.74
N ILE A 833 -33.24 -19.74 11.48
CA ILE A 833 -33.78 -18.42 11.13
C ILE A 833 -33.35 -18.12 9.70
N ARG A 834 -34.26 -18.19 8.74
CA ARG A 834 -33.95 -17.73 7.37
C ARG A 834 -34.16 -16.23 7.33
N ILE A 835 -33.17 -15.48 6.86
CA ILE A 835 -33.31 -14.06 6.52
C ILE A 835 -33.00 -13.94 5.05
N GLN A 836 -33.84 -13.25 4.30
CA GLN A 836 -33.65 -13.05 2.86
C GLN A 836 -33.97 -11.60 2.51
N ILE A 837 -33.06 -10.89 1.86
CA ILE A 837 -33.29 -9.50 1.42
C ILE A 837 -33.26 -9.43 -0.10
N GLU A 838 -34.33 -8.94 -0.74
CA GLU A 838 -34.51 -8.98 -2.20
C GLU A 838 -34.99 -7.64 -2.77
N ASN A 839 -34.66 -7.34 -4.03
CA ASN A 839 -35.10 -6.13 -4.74
C ASN A 839 -36.57 -6.25 -5.22
N GLN A 840 -37.40 -5.23 -4.96
CA GLN A 840 -38.81 -5.22 -5.38
C GLN A 840 -39.04 -4.99 -6.88
N ASN A 841 -38.06 -4.44 -7.61
CA ASN A 841 -38.28 -4.01 -8.99
C ASN A 841 -37.05 -4.27 -9.89
N PRO A 842 -36.99 -5.41 -10.61
CA PRO A 842 -35.84 -5.78 -11.42
C PRO A 842 -35.61 -4.84 -12.63
N GLU A 843 -36.49 -3.87 -12.90
CA GLU A 843 -36.34 -3.00 -14.07
C GLU A 843 -35.16 -2.02 -14.00
N PHE A 844 -34.68 -1.68 -12.81
CA PHE A 844 -33.50 -0.83 -12.59
C PHE A 844 -32.20 -1.62 -12.75
N GLY A 845 -31.96 -2.13 -13.97
CA GLY A 845 -30.62 -2.53 -14.38
C GLY A 845 -29.80 -1.26 -14.61
N PHE A 846 -28.81 -1.01 -13.75
CA PHE A 846 -27.84 0.05 -13.99
C PHE A 846 -27.08 -0.27 -15.29
N ARG A 847 -27.14 0.67 -16.25
CA ARG A 847 -26.10 0.80 -17.27
C ARG A 847 -24.84 1.27 -16.55
N PHE A 848 -23.79 0.46 -16.57
CA PHE A 848 -22.44 0.92 -16.27
C PHE A 848 -21.98 1.90 -17.34
#